data_AF-A0A9Q3V472-F1
#
_entry.id   AF-A0A9Q3V472-F1
#
_cell.length_a   1.000
_cell.length_b   1.000
_cell.length_c   1.000
_cell.angle_alpha   90.00
_cell.angle_beta   90.00
_cell.angle_gamma   90.00
#
_symmetry.space_group_name_H-M   'P 1'
#
loop_
_entity.id
_entity.type
_entity.pdbx_description
1 polymer ?
#
loop_
_entity_poly.entity_id
_entity_poly.type
_entity_poly.pdbx_seq_one_letter_code
_entity_poly.pdbx_strand_id
1 'polypeptide(L)'
;MRKLLQSCLLTFGVWSAAQTTLISPTINNGGFESGTTGWTIVNGTETNKWQVSTDAATGFSGTNSAYISNSTSAPFANAYTDTSSSTSFLYRDITFPAGEVKGNLSFKLLVQGETGTTGTIYDYLRVYLVPVSYTPTAGSIPDTSTYPNNWTLNMKGAAWTDQNIVLPNVGNSNSPVTMRLVFMWRNDSSTSTQPPAAIDDITVTSSLPGTFISVATGNWGTASTWNANAVPTSADNVTVDTGHTVTIDAASQASNALVVKGNLAYGTTPTSFAVNGNLNINASGTLNVFNGTTGKTISVTGNIVNDGVIDLSVGTTSAGNLTLNGTAVQSVSGIGTFNTGVIRNLTLSNTSAIIPNINWSINNIKIAYNLNITGAKVNLGSNKMTFGNNAAGNTFTAPTGTGFLAGGKFSRYWAATGTGSTIAAGSDPTSTSSKYPFVNATGTDRSMFITRTNATGAVAGELAAVYNDATTLTTGLSILDGAYTVTDRYNGNWAVSNEGTSVSASSYSVALLAPGIYTAGNGNSRVVAVNSTIGGAHQNGTITPGAQRITLSQTDLLAAPLYIGIANSDIPFASVASGNWNNAATWNKGLIPTCNDLVQIANTHNVTVNSAASVSKNVTINTGGILTVASGDLSVGCVAKNNTLTNNGTLTVSGGTLNINGNIISASGSTFNQSGGDIVVDGNDGGIAATSVASGTPIVLLSTNNINWTGGNFTVVDPHANSTATLTFSYNNGLSVEVASNHTLKLGNGVSIDAGGNSTNQFRLDTYTGTGRLNLGNLEINTIAGVNRNVTIPYATPIKGNLTIYSNSEFIGGSVVTVGGNFINNGIFTSTSTLQMSAMTGTTASASAQAQTISGTGVFRNLATSPTANLSSFTVNNTNATGVTLSVPLSVSGTLTLTEGKVNTTTANLLILGTATTTGTLSGGSNLAYITGPFVRTIANSNTAYILYPVGKAAYAPIWLSPSTTAVSVMKAEAFDSNTGTPALGITNLSSTRRWEAPLVSGTLSAINVRLGDSNIQNASIPLQAPSASGSYVNILGDNAAYVAGTTTVPNNIQSTTALSTTDYTGFLSYGQKDPNLGISETVSDKNNIKAYPNPFADVLNISDVSNVKSISVIDITGKTVKTFDKPESTLHLRELNAGMYLVVLNMKDGSRQTIKAIKK
;
A
#
# COMPACT_ATOMS: atom_id res chain seq x y z
N MET A 1 -36.51 89.73 27.80
CA MET A 1 -35.53 88.64 28.02
C MET A 1 -36.13 87.28 28.44
N ARG A 2 -37.46 87.10 28.50
CA ARG A 2 -38.13 85.80 28.76
C ARG A 2 -38.54 85.00 27.51
N LYS A 3 -38.18 85.47 26.30
CA LYS A 3 -38.46 84.76 25.03
C LYS A 3 -37.23 84.16 24.34
N LEU A 4 -36.04 84.27 24.95
CA LEU A 4 -34.81 83.61 24.45
C LEU A 4 -34.46 82.32 25.20
N LEU A 5 -35.19 82.00 26.28
CA LEU A 5 -34.93 80.80 27.11
C LEU A 5 -35.81 79.59 26.76
N GLN A 6 -36.72 79.74 25.79
CA GLN A 6 -37.67 78.69 25.39
C GLN A 6 -37.31 78.05 24.04
N SER A 7 -36.23 78.50 23.39
CA SER A 7 -35.77 78.02 22.07
C SER A 7 -34.52 77.13 22.14
N CYS A 8 -33.92 76.94 23.32
CA CYS A 8 -32.71 76.12 23.49
C CYS A 8 -32.97 74.78 24.22
N LEU A 9 -34.22 74.36 24.42
CA LEU A 9 -34.56 73.14 25.17
C LEU A 9 -35.18 72.01 24.33
N LEU A 10 -35.01 72.02 23.00
CA LEU A 10 -35.65 71.05 22.10
C LEU A 10 -34.74 70.59 20.94
N THR A 11 -33.45 70.39 21.22
CA THR A 11 -32.53 69.64 20.35
C THR A 11 -31.50 68.86 21.17
N PHE A 12 -31.93 68.16 22.23
CA PHE A 12 -31.31 66.87 22.55
C PHE A 12 -32.12 65.81 21.83
N GLY A 13 -31.86 65.66 20.53
CA GLY A 13 -32.24 64.44 19.83
C GLY A 13 -31.46 63.30 20.48
N VAL A 14 -32.10 62.62 21.42
CA VAL A 14 -31.70 61.28 21.82
C VAL A 14 -31.85 60.45 20.56
N TRP A 15 -30.77 60.29 19.79
CA TRP A 15 -30.68 59.22 18.81
C TRP A 15 -30.66 57.92 19.61
N SER A 16 -31.83 57.45 20.05
CA SER A 16 -31.97 56.01 20.28
C SER A 16 -31.85 55.40 18.89
N ALA A 17 -30.70 54.82 18.57
CA ALA A 17 -30.59 53.98 17.39
C ALA A 17 -31.72 52.95 17.45
N ALA A 18 -32.66 53.01 16.51
CA ALA A 18 -33.82 52.12 16.50
C ALA A 18 -33.32 50.68 16.40
N GLN A 19 -33.86 49.82 17.27
CA GLN A 19 -33.65 48.38 17.19
C GLN A 19 -34.23 47.87 15.86
N THR A 20 -33.45 47.11 15.10
CA THR A 20 -33.90 46.47 13.86
C THR A 20 -34.59 45.15 14.18
N THR A 21 -35.81 44.95 13.70
CA THR A 21 -36.52 43.67 13.81
C THR A 21 -36.23 42.81 12.58
N LEU A 22 -35.53 41.69 12.77
CA LEU A 22 -35.13 40.77 11.70
C LEU A 22 -36.14 39.63 11.51
N ILE A 23 -36.73 39.15 12.61
CA ILE A 23 -37.84 38.20 12.63
C ILE A 23 -38.82 38.70 13.70
N SER A 24 -40.11 38.53 13.47
CA SER A 24 -41.18 38.67 14.47
C SER A 24 -42.35 37.76 14.10
N PRO A 25 -43.41 37.66 14.92
CA PRO A 25 -44.61 36.91 14.54
C PRO A 25 -45.16 37.29 13.16
N THR A 26 -45.07 38.57 12.80
CA THR A 26 -45.60 39.13 11.55
C THR A 26 -44.54 39.47 10.50
N ILE A 27 -43.25 39.47 10.86
CA ILE A 27 -42.12 39.79 9.96
C ILE A 27 -41.29 38.54 9.77
N ASN A 28 -41.08 38.12 8.52
CA ASN A 28 -40.26 36.96 8.18
C ASN A 28 -40.70 35.65 8.88
N ASN A 29 -42.01 35.51 9.12
CA ASN A 29 -42.67 34.27 9.54
C ASN A 29 -42.17 33.69 10.88
N GLY A 30 -41.94 34.53 11.90
CA GLY A 30 -41.60 34.08 13.24
C GLY A 30 -42.76 33.44 14.02
N GLY A 31 -44.00 33.69 13.57
CA GLY A 31 -45.24 33.14 14.13
C GLY A 31 -45.81 31.98 13.31
N PHE A 32 -45.05 31.45 12.33
CA PHE A 32 -45.41 30.29 11.51
C PHE A 32 -46.74 30.31 10.73
N GLU A 33 -47.46 31.44 10.69
CA GLU A 33 -48.75 31.58 9.97
C GLU A 33 -48.65 31.38 8.45
N SER A 34 -47.44 31.45 7.88
CA SER A 34 -47.17 31.08 6.49
C SER A 34 -46.56 29.68 6.35
N GLY A 35 -46.86 28.78 7.29
CA GLY A 35 -46.30 27.44 7.38
C GLY A 35 -44.78 27.48 7.57
N THR A 36 -44.07 26.60 6.87
CA THR A 36 -42.59 26.52 6.92
C THR A 36 -41.90 27.56 6.04
N THR A 37 -42.60 28.53 5.45
CA THR A 37 -41.99 29.51 4.54
C THR A 37 -40.80 30.22 5.22
N GLY A 38 -39.60 30.06 4.65
CA GLY A 38 -38.37 30.62 5.19
C GLY A 38 -37.70 29.81 6.31
N TRP A 39 -38.33 28.77 6.82
CA TRP A 39 -37.77 27.82 7.77
C TRP A 39 -37.50 26.48 7.11
N THR A 40 -36.42 25.81 7.50
CA THR A 40 -36.06 24.49 7.00
C THR A 40 -36.17 23.47 8.12
N ILE A 41 -36.93 22.41 7.89
CA ILE A 41 -37.06 21.27 8.80
C ILE A 41 -36.09 20.17 8.35
N VAL A 42 -35.31 19.63 9.29
CA VAL A 42 -34.43 18.47 9.09
C VAL A 42 -34.79 17.39 10.09
N ASN A 43 -35.72 16.53 9.67
CA ASN A 43 -36.21 15.41 10.47
C ASN A 43 -35.54 14.07 10.16
N GLY A 44 -34.96 13.91 8.95
CA GLY A 44 -34.41 12.62 8.53
C GLY A 44 -35.37 11.44 8.73
N THR A 45 -34.85 10.33 9.26
CA THR A 45 -35.61 9.13 9.63
C THR A 45 -35.98 9.07 11.12
N GLU A 46 -35.79 10.17 11.86
CA GLU A 46 -36.02 10.23 13.31
C GLU A 46 -37.49 9.95 13.67
N THR A 47 -37.74 9.37 14.84
CA THR A 47 -39.11 9.09 15.32
C THR A 47 -39.84 10.37 15.72
N ASN A 48 -39.16 11.29 16.41
CA ASN A 48 -39.72 12.53 16.92
C ASN A 48 -39.29 13.71 16.04
N LYS A 49 -40.27 14.31 15.36
CA LYS A 49 -40.06 15.20 14.21
C LYS A 49 -40.61 16.60 14.48
N TRP A 50 -39.90 17.63 14.02
CA TRP A 50 -40.47 18.97 13.93
C TRP A 50 -41.61 18.99 12.91
N GLN A 51 -42.73 19.59 13.30
CA GLN A 51 -43.89 19.86 12.48
C GLN A 51 -44.28 21.34 12.64
N VAL A 52 -44.84 21.93 11.58
CA VAL A 52 -45.52 23.22 11.65
C VAL A 52 -46.97 22.96 11.26
N SER A 53 -47.89 23.15 12.19
CA SER A 53 -49.32 22.84 12.01
C SER A 53 -50.17 23.62 13.01
N THR A 54 -51.49 23.56 12.80
CA THR A 54 -52.52 24.13 13.67
C THR A 54 -52.91 23.24 14.86
N ASP A 55 -52.33 22.03 14.98
CA ASP A 55 -52.73 21.04 16.00
C ASP A 55 -51.99 21.20 17.36
N ALA A 56 -51.24 22.30 17.53
CA ALA A 56 -50.49 22.56 18.76
C ALA A 56 -51.39 22.93 19.95
N ALA A 57 -50.88 22.76 21.17
CA ALA A 57 -51.56 23.19 22.39
C ALA A 57 -51.74 24.72 22.40
N THR A 58 -52.92 25.21 22.79
CA THR A 58 -53.23 26.65 22.80
C THR A 58 -52.35 27.44 23.79
N GLY A 59 -52.05 28.71 23.49
CA GLY A 59 -51.25 29.60 24.36
C GLY A 59 -50.17 30.44 23.65
N PHE A 60 -50.20 30.48 22.33
CA PHE A 60 -49.38 31.33 21.45
C PHE A 60 -50.26 32.27 20.61
N SER A 61 -49.65 33.21 19.88
CA SER A 61 -50.39 34.12 19.00
C SER A 61 -50.62 33.49 17.62
N GLY A 62 -51.83 33.59 17.08
CA GLY A 62 -52.14 33.02 15.76
C GLY A 62 -52.72 31.61 15.82
N THR A 63 -52.49 30.83 14.76
CA THR A 63 -53.07 29.49 14.57
C THR A 63 -52.03 28.40 14.33
N ASN A 64 -50.83 28.73 13.86
CA ASN A 64 -49.77 27.75 13.59
C ASN A 64 -48.60 27.94 14.56
N SER A 65 -47.99 26.85 15.02
CA SER A 65 -46.70 26.89 15.72
C SER A 65 -45.79 25.75 15.26
N ALA A 66 -44.50 25.82 15.59
CA ALA A 66 -43.55 24.75 15.31
C ALA A 66 -43.33 23.88 16.55
N TYR A 67 -43.48 22.57 16.44
CA TYR A 67 -43.39 21.68 17.60
C TYR A 67 -42.98 20.27 17.23
N ILE A 68 -42.56 19.51 18.24
CA ILE A 68 -42.20 18.10 18.07
C ILE A 68 -43.45 17.23 18.13
N SER A 69 -43.54 16.33 17.16
CA SER A 69 -44.58 15.31 17.04
C SER A 69 -43.99 13.95 16.71
N ASN A 70 -44.55 12.89 17.29
CA ASN A 70 -44.32 11.50 16.92
C ASN A 70 -45.43 10.93 15.99
N SER A 71 -46.38 11.76 15.56
CA SER A 71 -47.44 11.34 14.65
C SER A 71 -46.89 11.13 13.23
N THR A 72 -47.30 10.05 12.58
CA THR A 72 -46.87 9.70 11.21
C THR A 72 -47.66 10.43 10.12
N SER A 73 -48.83 10.98 10.45
CA SER A 73 -49.69 11.79 9.59
C SER A 73 -50.48 12.80 10.42
N ALA A 74 -51.02 13.84 9.78
CA ALA A 74 -51.91 14.79 10.43
C ALA A 74 -53.18 14.09 10.98
N PRO A 75 -53.79 14.56 12.10
CA PRO A 75 -53.32 15.67 12.94
C PRO A 75 -52.06 15.31 13.72
N PHE A 76 -51.10 16.24 13.79
CA PHE A 76 -49.81 16.01 14.42
C PHE A 76 -49.89 16.40 15.89
N ALA A 77 -49.99 15.45 16.81
CA ALA A 77 -50.06 15.78 18.25
C ALA A 77 -48.71 16.30 18.76
N ASN A 78 -48.72 17.30 19.66
CA ASN A 78 -47.52 17.76 20.36
C ASN A 78 -47.11 16.77 21.47
N ALA A 79 -46.58 15.63 21.03
CA ALA A 79 -46.13 14.52 21.86
C ALA A 79 -44.91 13.86 21.19
N TYR A 80 -44.03 13.28 21.99
CA TYR A 80 -42.89 12.49 21.49
C TYR A 80 -42.93 11.06 22.03
N THR A 81 -42.35 10.13 21.29
CA THR A 81 -42.08 8.77 21.72
C THR A 81 -40.79 8.79 22.54
N ASP A 82 -40.93 8.62 23.86
CA ASP A 82 -39.85 8.65 24.84
C ASP A 82 -38.97 7.39 24.80
N THR A 83 -39.52 6.26 24.38
CA THR A 83 -38.78 5.01 24.14
C THR A 83 -37.93 5.00 22.87
N SER A 84 -37.87 6.09 22.10
CA SER A 84 -37.08 6.19 20.87
C SER A 84 -36.27 7.47 20.86
N SER A 85 -34.94 7.35 20.83
CA SER A 85 -34.07 8.52 20.72
C SER A 85 -34.33 9.27 19.42
N SER A 86 -34.24 10.59 19.48
CA SER A 86 -34.32 11.41 18.27
C SER A 86 -33.48 12.68 18.39
N THR A 87 -32.90 13.12 17.27
CA THR A 87 -32.28 14.45 17.11
C THR A 87 -32.75 15.08 15.80
N SER A 88 -33.61 16.08 15.89
CA SER A 88 -34.23 16.75 14.74
C SER A 88 -34.12 18.27 14.84
N PHE A 89 -34.17 18.95 13.68
CA PHE A 89 -33.87 20.37 13.59
C PHE A 89 -34.95 21.16 12.85
N LEU A 90 -35.10 22.42 13.25
CA LEU A 90 -35.74 23.49 12.52
C LEU A 90 -34.77 24.68 12.48
N TYR A 91 -34.51 25.26 11.32
CA TYR A 91 -33.57 26.38 11.22
C TYR A 91 -33.95 27.43 10.19
N ARG A 92 -33.39 28.63 10.34
CA ARG A 92 -33.48 29.74 9.38
C ARG A 92 -32.20 30.54 9.37
N ASP A 93 -31.84 31.05 8.19
CA ASP A 93 -30.74 31.99 8.02
C ASP A 93 -31.23 33.42 8.27
N ILE A 94 -30.46 34.18 9.05
CA ILE A 94 -30.74 35.54 9.50
C ILE A 94 -29.57 36.42 9.12
N THR A 95 -29.85 37.50 8.40
CA THR A 95 -28.83 38.51 8.06
C THR A 95 -28.90 39.68 9.02
N PHE A 96 -27.87 39.83 9.84
CA PHE A 96 -27.68 40.97 10.74
C PHE A 96 -27.08 42.15 9.95
N PRO A 97 -27.62 43.37 10.06
CA PRO A 97 -27.09 44.55 9.37
C PRO A 97 -25.64 44.88 9.76
N ALA A 98 -24.93 45.58 8.87
CA ALA A 98 -23.60 46.09 9.19
C ALA A 98 -23.63 47.03 10.40
N GLY A 99 -22.70 46.86 11.33
CA GLY A 99 -22.60 47.66 12.55
C GLY A 99 -23.48 47.17 13.71
N GLU A 100 -24.54 46.39 13.45
CA GLU A 100 -25.45 45.91 14.50
C GLU A 100 -24.97 44.59 15.11
N VAL A 101 -24.13 44.71 16.15
CA VAL A 101 -23.49 43.56 16.81
C VAL A 101 -24.23 43.06 18.05
N LYS A 102 -25.25 43.80 18.52
CA LYS A 102 -26.12 43.39 19.63
C LYS A 102 -27.32 42.67 19.07
N GLY A 103 -27.56 41.42 19.47
CA GLY A 103 -28.76 40.67 19.10
C GLY A 103 -29.57 40.23 20.30
N ASN A 104 -30.88 40.07 20.11
CA ASN A 104 -31.76 39.46 21.10
C ASN A 104 -32.79 38.58 20.39
N LEU A 105 -32.96 37.35 20.89
CA LEU A 105 -33.97 36.39 20.47
C LEU A 105 -34.99 36.25 21.59
N SER A 106 -36.25 36.50 21.30
CA SER A 106 -37.37 36.15 22.18
C SER A 106 -38.36 35.24 21.45
N PHE A 107 -38.98 34.32 22.16
CA PHE A 107 -39.97 33.39 21.60
C PHE A 107 -40.80 32.78 22.72
N LYS A 108 -42.00 32.30 22.39
CA LYS A 108 -42.79 31.44 23.28
C LYS A 108 -42.28 30.02 23.20
N LEU A 109 -42.17 29.38 24.36
CA LEU A 109 -41.69 28.02 24.53
C LEU A 109 -42.60 27.23 25.45
N LEU A 110 -42.90 26.02 25.02
CA LEU A 110 -43.49 24.99 25.84
C LEU A 110 -42.56 23.77 25.78
N VAL A 111 -42.01 23.34 26.92
CA VAL A 111 -41.12 22.17 27.00
C VAL A 111 -41.07 21.62 28.42
N GLN A 112 -41.38 20.34 28.57
CA GLN A 112 -41.14 19.61 29.83
C GLN A 112 -39.81 18.85 29.75
N GLY A 113 -39.67 17.95 28.76
CA GLY A 113 -38.44 17.16 28.55
C GLY A 113 -38.10 16.27 29.76
N GLU A 114 -36.80 16.05 30.00
CA GLU A 114 -36.29 15.19 31.08
C GLU A 114 -34.96 15.68 31.64
N THR A 115 -34.83 15.67 32.98
CA THR A 115 -33.56 15.78 33.69
C THR A 115 -33.43 14.62 34.67
N GLY A 116 -32.30 13.92 34.63
CA GLY A 116 -31.97 12.87 35.58
C GLY A 116 -31.70 13.38 36.99
N THR A 117 -31.66 12.45 37.94
CA THR A 117 -31.39 12.72 39.37
C THR A 117 -30.01 13.34 39.64
N THR A 118 -29.05 13.21 38.71
CA THR A 118 -27.71 13.81 38.78
C THR A 118 -27.63 15.20 38.14
N GLY A 119 -28.75 15.77 37.69
CA GLY A 119 -28.79 17.04 36.96
C GLY A 119 -28.41 16.93 35.48
N THR A 120 -28.20 15.71 34.97
CA THR A 120 -27.94 15.47 33.53
C THR A 120 -29.24 15.67 32.74
N ILE A 121 -29.19 16.50 31.70
CA ILE A 121 -30.35 16.82 30.86
C ILE A 121 -30.44 15.83 29.71
N TYR A 122 -31.53 15.07 29.65
CA TYR A 122 -31.73 14.02 28.65
C TYR A 122 -32.61 14.50 27.50
N ASP A 123 -33.77 15.08 27.77
CA ASP A 123 -34.67 15.55 26.71
C ASP A 123 -34.81 17.07 26.76
N TYR A 124 -34.45 17.74 25.66
CA TYR A 124 -34.31 19.19 25.66
C TYR A 124 -34.41 19.82 24.27
N LEU A 125 -34.81 21.10 24.28
CA LEU A 125 -34.57 22.02 23.17
C LEU A 125 -33.19 22.65 23.34
N ARG A 126 -32.42 22.73 22.26
CA ARG A 126 -31.21 23.57 22.22
C ARG A 126 -31.26 24.52 21.06
N VAL A 127 -31.02 25.79 21.35
CA VAL A 127 -30.91 26.86 20.36
C VAL A 127 -29.45 27.10 20.04
N TYR A 128 -29.09 27.17 18.77
CA TYR A 128 -27.77 27.55 18.31
C TYR A 128 -27.83 28.76 17.37
N LEU A 129 -26.78 29.58 17.40
CA LEU A 129 -26.48 30.54 16.34
C LEU A 129 -25.12 30.20 15.72
N VAL A 130 -25.13 29.67 14.49
CA VAL A 130 -23.95 29.10 13.82
C VAL A 130 -23.66 29.79 12.48
N PRO A 131 -22.42 29.69 11.94
CA PRO A 131 -22.14 30.12 10.57
C PRO A 131 -22.97 29.30 9.56
N VAL A 132 -23.34 29.92 8.43
CA VAL A 132 -24.10 29.24 7.35
C VAL A 132 -23.36 28.06 6.70
N SER A 133 -22.05 27.93 6.93
CA SER A 133 -21.25 26.77 6.52
C SER A 133 -21.61 25.49 7.29
N TYR A 134 -22.29 25.60 8.44
CA TYR A 134 -22.82 24.45 9.16
C TYR A 134 -24.21 24.06 8.63
N THR A 135 -24.35 22.84 8.13
CA THR A 135 -25.63 22.27 7.70
C THR A 135 -26.12 21.24 8.71
N PRO A 136 -27.25 21.46 9.40
CA PRO A 136 -27.80 20.50 10.37
C PRO A 136 -28.10 19.14 9.72
N THR A 137 -27.74 18.05 10.40
CA THR A 137 -28.00 16.67 9.96
C THR A 137 -28.74 15.91 11.07
N ALA A 138 -29.95 15.43 10.77
CA ALA A 138 -30.76 14.65 11.72
C ALA A 138 -29.98 13.44 12.28
N GLY A 139 -30.20 13.12 13.55
CA GLY A 139 -29.49 12.05 14.27
C GLY A 139 -28.10 12.42 14.80
N SER A 140 -27.57 13.61 14.51
CA SER A 140 -26.25 14.06 14.95
C SER A 140 -26.30 15.35 15.78
N ILE A 141 -25.60 15.42 16.91
CA ILE A 141 -25.59 16.60 17.79
C ILE A 141 -24.41 17.52 17.42
N PRO A 142 -24.61 18.84 17.19
CA PRO A 142 -23.51 19.76 16.95
C PRO A 142 -22.59 19.91 18.18
N ASP A 143 -21.27 19.85 17.95
CA ASP A 143 -20.24 20.04 18.97
C ASP A 143 -20.27 21.47 19.54
N THR A 144 -20.50 21.57 20.85
CA THR A 144 -20.63 22.84 21.57
C THR A 144 -19.31 23.58 21.75
N SER A 145 -18.17 22.90 21.61
CA SER A 145 -16.85 23.54 21.65
C SER A 145 -16.55 24.29 20.34
N THR A 146 -17.01 23.72 19.22
CA THR A 146 -16.94 24.34 17.88
C THR A 146 -17.95 25.49 17.75
N TYR A 147 -19.13 25.36 18.36
CA TYR A 147 -20.22 26.35 18.29
C TYR A 147 -20.63 26.88 19.68
N PRO A 148 -19.89 27.85 20.24
CA PRO A 148 -20.08 28.30 21.62
C PRO A 148 -21.39 29.09 21.86
N ASN A 149 -22.00 29.64 20.81
CA ASN A 149 -23.29 30.33 20.90
C ASN A 149 -24.45 29.31 20.88
N ASN A 150 -24.68 28.67 22.02
CA ASN A 150 -25.75 27.70 22.21
C ASN A 150 -26.42 27.82 23.59
N TRP A 151 -27.72 27.52 23.65
CA TRP A 151 -28.53 27.63 24.87
C TRP A 151 -29.44 26.41 25.02
N THR A 152 -29.33 25.69 26.13
CA THR A 152 -30.13 24.49 26.42
C THR A 152 -31.35 24.88 27.27
N LEU A 153 -32.52 24.42 26.86
CA LEU A 153 -33.82 24.73 27.46
C LEU A 153 -34.60 23.43 27.69
N ASN A 154 -34.89 23.15 28.96
CA ASN A 154 -35.66 21.99 29.41
C ASN A 154 -36.45 22.37 30.69
N MET A 155 -37.44 21.55 31.06
CA MET A 155 -38.24 21.70 32.28
C MET A 155 -38.81 23.12 32.49
N LYS A 156 -39.35 23.74 31.43
CA LYS A 156 -40.00 25.06 31.51
C LYS A 156 -41.49 24.97 31.86
N GLY A 157 -42.05 23.76 31.89
CA GLY A 157 -43.44 23.49 32.25
C GLY A 157 -44.27 23.04 31.06
N ALA A 158 -45.45 22.48 31.35
CA ALA A 158 -46.45 22.07 30.35
C ALA A 158 -47.33 23.23 29.84
N ALA A 159 -46.95 24.48 30.11
CA ALA A 159 -47.61 25.69 29.65
C ALA A 159 -46.64 26.55 28.85
N TRP A 160 -47.15 27.36 27.93
CA TRP A 160 -46.36 28.30 27.16
C TRP A 160 -45.73 29.38 28.07
N THR A 161 -44.43 29.61 27.90
CA THR A 161 -43.63 30.60 28.63
C THR A 161 -42.83 31.46 27.67
N ASP A 162 -42.61 32.72 28.00
CA ASP A 162 -41.75 33.58 27.19
C ASP A 162 -40.27 33.30 27.51
N GLN A 163 -39.45 33.16 26.47
CA GLN A 163 -38.00 33.02 26.56
C GLN A 163 -37.35 34.26 25.97
N ASN A 164 -36.24 34.68 26.58
CA ASN A 164 -35.42 35.78 26.09
C ASN A 164 -33.94 35.42 26.18
N ILE A 165 -33.27 35.36 25.03
CA ILE A 165 -31.88 34.98 24.86
C ILE A 165 -31.13 36.16 24.24
N VAL A 166 -30.14 36.67 24.97
CA VAL A 166 -29.19 37.64 24.43
C VAL A 166 -28.28 36.90 23.44
N LEU A 167 -28.21 37.41 22.21
CA LEU A 167 -27.33 36.89 21.18
C LEU A 167 -26.08 37.77 21.12
N PRO A 168 -24.93 37.31 21.66
CA PRO A 168 -23.70 38.09 21.64
C PRO A 168 -23.06 38.07 20.25
N ASN A 169 -22.50 39.21 19.83
CA ASN A 169 -21.63 39.32 18.65
C ASN A 169 -22.24 38.76 17.36
N VAL A 170 -23.51 39.09 17.07
CA VAL A 170 -24.27 38.56 15.93
C VAL A 170 -23.90 39.14 14.57
N GLY A 171 -23.11 40.20 14.55
CA GLY A 171 -22.81 40.99 13.35
C GLY A 171 -21.33 41.32 13.19
N ASN A 172 -21.03 42.10 12.16
CA ASN A 172 -19.71 42.67 11.89
C ASN A 172 -19.87 44.20 11.79
N SER A 173 -18.89 44.95 12.31
CA SER A 173 -18.88 46.41 12.26
C SER A 173 -18.96 47.00 10.84
N ASN A 174 -18.50 46.28 9.81
CA ASN A 174 -18.29 46.84 8.47
C ASN A 174 -19.12 46.19 7.36
N SER A 175 -19.83 45.09 7.62
CA SER A 175 -20.61 44.38 6.60
C SER A 175 -21.74 43.58 7.24
N PRO A 176 -22.86 43.35 6.53
CA PRO A 176 -23.90 42.45 7.01
C PRO A 176 -23.33 41.03 7.21
N VAL A 177 -23.82 40.32 8.23
CA VAL A 177 -23.41 38.94 8.52
C VAL A 177 -24.64 38.05 8.50
N THR A 178 -24.61 37.00 7.70
CA THR A 178 -25.65 35.97 7.71
C THR A 178 -25.25 34.82 8.62
N MET A 179 -26.05 34.56 9.64
CA MET A 179 -25.91 33.46 10.58
C MET A 179 -27.14 32.55 10.52
N ARG A 180 -26.99 31.31 10.95
CA ARG A 180 -28.07 30.32 10.98
C ARG A 180 -28.57 30.14 12.41
N LEU A 181 -29.84 30.48 12.65
CA LEU A 181 -30.55 30.19 13.90
C LEU A 181 -31.14 28.79 13.82
N VAL A 182 -30.71 27.90 14.72
CA VAL A 182 -31.11 26.49 14.74
C VAL A 182 -31.82 26.17 16.05
N PHE A 183 -33.01 25.59 15.96
CA PHE A 183 -33.72 24.93 17.04
C PHE A 183 -33.54 23.42 16.88
N MET A 184 -32.85 22.79 17.82
CA MET A 184 -32.63 21.35 17.86
C MET A 184 -33.47 20.75 18.99
N TRP A 185 -34.28 19.76 18.66
CA TRP A 185 -34.83 18.85 19.68
C TRP A 185 -33.94 17.64 19.78
N ARG A 186 -33.61 17.25 21.01
CA ARG A 186 -32.99 15.97 21.32
C ARG A 186 -33.78 15.29 22.42
N ASN A 187 -34.07 14.01 22.23
CA ASN A 187 -34.49 13.12 23.30
C ASN A 187 -33.72 11.80 23.25
N ASP A 188 -33.59 11.13 24.39
CA ASP A 188 -33.06 9.77 24.47
C ASP A 188 -34.18 8.72 24.39
N SER A 189 -33.88 7.46 24.73
CA SER A 189 -34.80 6.33 24.60
C SER A 189 -35.32 5.82 25.95
N SER A 190 -35.44 6.68 26.96
CA SER A 190 -35.87 6.34 28.32
C SER A 190 -37.21 7.00 28.72
N THR A 191 -37.78 6.62 29.87
CA THR A 191 -39.11 7.12 30.29
C THR A 191 -39.05 8.60 30.67
N SER A 192 -39.86 9.43 30.02
CA SER A 192 -39.77 10.88 30.14
C SER A 192 -41.11 11.53 30.49
N THR A 193 -41.13 12.86 30.58
CA THR A 193 -42.36 13.65 30.79
C THR A 193 -42.74 14.41 29.53
N GLN A 194 -44.01 14.28 29.14
CA GLN A 194 -44.63 15.11 28.12
C GLN A 194 -44.89 16.52 28.65
N PRO A 195 -45.00 17.53 27.77
CA PRO A 195 -44.82 17.51 26.30
C PRO A 195 -43.39 17.85 25.82
N PRO A 196 -43.04 17.55 24.54
CA PRO A 196 -41.76 17.93 23.95
C PRO A 196 -41.77 19.41 23.55
N ALA A 197 -40.65 19.90 22.99
CA ALA A 197 -40.55 21.30 22.59
C ALA A 197 -41.63 21.73 21.57
N ALA A 198 -42.30 22.82 21.89
CA ALA A 198 -43.07 23.66 20.97
C ALA A 198 -42.59 25.11 21.09
N ILE A 199 -42.44 25.77 19.95
CA ILE A 199 -41.97 27.15 19.85
C ILE A 199 -42.88 27.97 18.95
N ASP A 200 -43.03 29.24 19.31
CA ASP A 200 -43.76 30.22 18.51
C ASP A 200 -43.37 31.65 18.85
N ASP A 201 -43.99 32.63 18.20
CA ASP A 201 -43.80 34.06 18.42
C ASP A 201 -42.31 34.48 18.37
N ILE A 202 -41.55 33.86 17.48
CA ILE A 202 -40.12 34.07 17.36
C ILE A 202 -39.86 35.50 16.91
N THR A 203 -39.12 36.24 17.72
CA THR A 203 -38.68 37.60 17.46
C THR A 203 -37.17 37.66 17.59
N VAL A 204 -36.50 38.07 16.51
CA VAL A 204 -35.06 38.34 16.51
C VAL A 204 -34.88 39.81 16.19
N THR A 205 -34.15 40.49 17.07
CA THR A 205 -33.84 41.90 16.92
C THR A 205 -32.34 42.13 16.99
N SER A 206 -31.88 43.21 16.37
CA SER A 206 -30.50 43.68 16.44
C SER A 206 -30.40 45.18 16.66
N SER A 207 -29.25 45.64 17.13
CA SER A 207 -28.98 47.08 17.32
C SER A 207 -27.49 47.40 17.29
N LEU A 208 -27.17 48.68 17.08
CA LEU A 208 -25.81 49.22 17.17
C LEU A 208 -25.28 49.14 18.62
N PRO A 209 -23.95 49.09 18.81
CA PRO A 209 -23.32 49.28 20.12
C PRO A 209 -23.84 50.53 20.83
N GLY A 210 -24.17 50.41 22.12
CA GLY A 210 -24.41 51.57 22.97
C GLY A 210 -23.11 52.35 23.21
N THR A 211 -23.22 53.64 23.53
CA THR A 211 -22.06 54.46 23.93
C THR A 211 -22.20 54.85 25.39
N PHE A 212 -21.28 54.35 26.22
CA PHE A 212 -21.24 54.58 27.66
C PHE A 212 -20.04 55.45 28.00
N ILE A 213 -20.29 56.54 28.73
CA ILE A 213 -19.27 57.48 29.19
C ILE A 213 -19.37 57.52 30.71
N SER A 214 -18.26 57.34 31.41
CA SER A 214 -18.25 57.44 32.87
C SER A 214 -18.60 58.87 33.31
N VAL A 215 -19.55 59.03 34.21
CA VAL A 215 -19.98 60.32 34.79
C VAL A 215 -19.58 60.48 36.26
N ALA A 216 -19.02 59.43 36.86
CA ALA A 216 -18.50 59.43 38.21
C ALA A 216 -17.38 58.38 38.36
N THR A 217 -16.56 58.53 39.40
CA THR A 217 -15.67 57.47 39.88
C THR A 217 -16.50 56.34 40.50
N GLY A 218 -16.17 55.09 40.17
CA GLY A 218 -16.92 53.94 40.70
C GLY A 218 -16.57 52.61 40.04
N ASN A 219 -17.40 51.61 40.31
CA ASN A 219 -17.24 50.27 39.77
C ASN A 219 -17.86 50.15 38.37
N TRP A 220 -17.24 49.37 37.48
CA TRP A 220 -17.76 49.10 36.13
C TRP A 220 -19.18 48.54 36.19
N GLY A 221 -19.45 47.63 37.12
CA GLY A 221 -20.75 46.99 37.32
C GLY A 221 -21.83 47.88 37.96
N THR A 222 -21.54 49.16 38.24
CA THR A 222 -22.50 50.07 38.87
C THR A 222 -23.15 50.99 37.83
N ALA A 223 -24.48 50.95 37.72
CA ALA A 223 -25.24 51.73 36.73
C ALA A 223 -24.99 53.24 36.82
N SER A 224 -24.89 53.81 38.02
CA SER A 224 -24.66 55.24 38.25
C SER A 224 -23.25 55.73 37.89
N THR A 225 -22.31 54.82 37.59
CA THR A 225 -21.00 55.19 37.04
C THR A 225 -21.11 55.71 35.62
N TRP A 226 -22.19 55.38 34.89
CA TRP A 226 -22.32 55.63 33.45
C TRP A 226 -23.44 56.61 33.11
N ASN A 227 -23.25 57.41 32.07
CA ASN A 227 -24.21 58.42 31.60
C ASN A 227 -25.60 57.85 31.24
N ALA A 228 -25.67 56.59 30.81
CA ALA A 228 -26.92 55.91 30.47
C ALA A 228 -27.67 55.37 31.72
N ASN A 229 -27.12 55.53 32.93
CA ASN A 229 -27.61 54.91 34.16
C ASN A 229 -27.87 53.40 34.00
N ALA A 230 -26.97 52.73 33.28
CA ALA A 230 -26.99 51.30 32.99
C ALA A 230 -25.54 50.80 32.88
N VAL A 231 -25.34 49.49 33.02
CA VAL A 231 -24.01 48.87 32.98
C VAL A 231 -23.65 48.52 31.52
N PRO A 232 -22.47 48.91 31.01
CA PRO A 232 -22.01 48.54 29.68
C PRO A 232 -21.79 47.03 29.55
N THR A 233 -22.17 46.49 28.39
CA THR A 233 -21.93 45.09 28.02
C THR A 233 -20.70 44.95 27.10
N SER A 234 -20.31 43.72 26.81
CA SER A 234 -19.22 43.39 25.89
C SER A 234 -19.42 43.86 24.44
N ALA A 235 -20.65 44.25 24.09
CA ALA A 235 -21.01 44.76 22.78
C ALA A 235 -21.09 46.29 22.72
N ASP A 236 -20.87 46.98 23.84
CA ASP A 236 -20.98 48.44 23.92
C ASP A 236 -19.61 49.14 23.85
N ASN A 237 -19.61 50.37 23.32
CA ASN A 237 -18.45 51.24 23.27
C ASN A 237 -18.36 52.04 24.58
N VAL A 238 -17.19 52.06 25.20
CA VAL A 238 -17.01 52.61 26.54
C VAL A 238 -15.90 53.67 26.57
N THR A 239 -16.18 54.80 27.21
CA THR A 239 -15.20 55.85 27.51
C THR A 239 -15.09 56.05 29.01
N VAL A 240 -13.90 55.82 29.57
CA VAL A 240 -13.53 56.26 30.93
C VAL A 240 -13.01 57.70 30.82
N ASP A 241 -13.86 58.64 31.17
CA ASP A 241 -13.62 60.07 30.94
C ASP A 241 -12.62 60.68 31.93
N THR A 242 -12.13 61.87 31.59
CA THR A 242 -11.09 62.56 32.35
C THR A 242 -11.51 62.80 33.81
N GLY A 243 -10.61 62.54 34.75
CA GLY A 243 -10.86 62.77 36.19
C GLY A 243 -11.60 61.63 36.90
N HIS A 244 -12.12 60.64 36.19
CA HIS A 244 -12.77 59.47 36.78
C HIS A 244 -11.80 58.29 36.94
N THR A 245 -11.96 57.56 38.04
CA THR A 245 -11.41 56.20 38.19
C THR A 245 -12.54 55.19 38.07
N VAL A 246 -12.46 54.31 37.07
CA VAL A 246 -13.40 53.19 36.92
C VAL A 246 -12.68 51.89 37.29
N THR A 247 -13.28 51.11 38.19
CA THR A 247 -12.74 49.81 38.61
C THR A 247 -13.53 48.67 37.99
N ILE A 248 -12.87 47.83 37.18
CA ILE A 248 -13.44 46.55 36.73
C ILE A 248 -13.60 45.68 37.98
N ASP A 249 -14.81 45.30 38.34
CA ASP A 249 -15.12 44.76 39.66
C ASP A 249 -15.71 43.34 39.64
N ALA A 250 -16.13 42.85 38.47
CA ALA A 250 -16.70 41.51 38.30
C ALA A 250 -16.03 40.72 37.17
N ALA A 251 -16.10 39.39 37.26
CA ALA A 251 -15.64 38.51 36.19
C ALA A 251 -16.46 38.72 34.90
N SER A 252 -15.83 38.43 33.75
CA SER A 252 -16.46 38.49 32.42
C SER A 252 -16.95 39.88 31.97
N GLN A 253 -16.55 40.94 32.66
CA GLN A 253 -16.72 42.31 32.16
C GLN A 253 -15.81 42.54 30.94
N ALA A 254 -16.37 43.20 29.93
CA ALA A 254 -15.73 43.44 28.65
C ALA A 254 -16.39 44.63 27.96
N SER A 255 -15.82 45.06 26.84
CA SER A 255 -16.35 46.13 25.97
C SER A 255 -16.14 45.79 24.50
N ASN A 256 -16.87 46.47 23.62
CA ASN A 256 -16.60 46.45 22.20
C ASN A 256 -15.39 47.32 21.88
N ALA A 257 -15.51 48.65 22.03
CA ALA A 257 -14.36 49.56 21.97
C ALA A 257 -14.16 50.26 23.32
N LEU A 258 -12.91 50.55 23.66
CA LEU A 258 -12.56 51.19 24.93
C LEU A 258 -11.67 52.40 24.71
N VAL A 259 -12.10 53.55 25.23
CA VAL A 259 -11.31 54.78 25.32
C VAL A 259 -11.04 55.11 26.78
N VAL A 260 -9.79 55.30 27.17
CA VAL A 260 -9.40 55.66 28.53
C VAL A 260 -8.72 57.03 28.53
N LYS A 261 -9.39 58.02 29.12
CA LYS A 261 -8.88 59.38 29.34
C LYS A 261 -8.59 59.65 30.82
N GLY A 262 -9.33 59.00 31.72
CA GLY A 262 -9.09 58.95 33.17
C GLY A 262 -8.25 57.74 33.58
N ASN A 263 -8.66 57.03 34.64
CA ASN A 263 -7.97 55.84 35.14
C ASN A 263 -8.90 54.61 35.08
N LEU A 264 -8.43 53.54 34.43
CA LEU A 264 -9.09 52.23 34.44
C LEU A 264 -8.25 51.26 35.28
N ALA A 265 -8.84 50.74 36.35
CA ALA A 265 -8.18 49.84 37.29
C ALA A 265 -8.92 48.50 37.40
N TYR A 266 -8.24 47.47 37.89
CA TYR A 266 -8.85 46.18 38.22
C TYR A 266 -9.14 46.07 39.72
N GLY A 267 -10.29 45.51 40.05
CA GLY A 267 -10.64 45.03 41.38
C GLY A 267 -10.02 43.66 41.68
N THR A 268 -10.38 43.10 42.83
CA THR A 268 -9.87 41.81 43.31
C THR A 268 -10.37 40.64 42.44
N THR A 269 -11.68 40.59 42.21
CA THR A 269 -12.41 39.50 41.52
C THR A 269 -12.01 39.25 40.06
N PRO A 270 -11.95 40.26 39.15
CA PRO A 270 -11.66 39.98 37.75
C PRO A 270 -10.25 39.45 37.56
N THR A 271 -10.08 38.47 36.68
CA THR A 271 -8.77 37.95 36.24
C THR A 271 -8.38 38.51 34.87
N SER A 272 -9.37 38.92 34.08
CA SER A 272 -9.20 39.43 32.73
C SER A 272 -10.26 40.49 32.38
N PHE A 273 -9.97 41.27 31.34
CA PHE A 273 -10.92 42.16 30.67
C PHE A 273 -10.69 42.05 29.17
N ALA A 274 -11.76 42.01 28.38
CA ALA A 274 -11.70 41.91 26.93
C ALA A 274 -12.18 43.20 26.24
N VAL A 275 -11.46 43.60 25.21
CA VAL A 275 -11.82 44.67 24.27
C VAL A 275 -11.97 44.01 22.89
N ASN A 276 -13.21 43.85 22.44
CA ASN A 276 -13.55 43.14 21.20
C ASN A 276 -13.26 43.96 19.92
N GLY A 277 -12.80 45.20 20.08
CA GLY A 277 -12.42 46.15 19.05
C GLY A 277 -11.17 46.91 19.48
N ASN A 278 -11.16 48.23 19.29
CA ASN A 278 -9.98 49.05 19.53
C ASN A 278 -9.86 49.50 20.99
N LEU A 279 -8.63 49.53 21.49
CA LEU A 279 -8.26 50.10 22.79
C LEU A 279 -7.45 51.39 22.57
N ASN A 280 -8.01 52.51 23.00
CA ASN A 280 -7.36 53.82 22.89
C ASN A 280 -7.10 54.38 24.30
N ILE A 281 -5.84 54.58 24.66
CA ILE A 281 -5.44 55.27 25.89
C ILE A 281 -4.98 56.66 25.51
N ASN A 282 -5.70 57.70 25.93
CA ASN A 282 -5.35 59.08 25.60
C ASN A 282 -4.21 59.58 26.49
N ALA A 283 -3.63 60.74 26.18
CA ALA A 283 -2.44 61.30 26.85
C ALA A 283 -2.52 61.39 28.40
N SER A 284 -3.70 61.67 28.96
CA SER A 284 -3.92 61.71 30.42
C SER A 284 -4.40 60.36 31.00
N GLY A 285 -4.64 59.38 30.14
CA GLY A 285 -5.24 58.10 30.47
C GLY A 285 -4.24 57.14 31.11
N THR A 286 -4.68 56.40 32.11
CA THR A 286 -3.92 55.31 32.73
C THR A 286 -4.73 54.03 32.75
N LEU A 287 -4.14 52.93 32.28
CA LEU A 287 -4.69 51.57 32.41
C LEU A 287 -3.77 50.74 33.31
N ASN A 288 -4.26 50.41 34.51
CA ASN A 288 -3.55 49.56 35.46
C ASN A 288 -4.04 48.11 35.34
N VAL A 289 -3.28 47.25 34.67
CA VAL A 289 -3.65 45.83 34.44
C VAL A 289 -3.24 44.95 35.62
N PHE A 290 -3.56 45.41 36.83
CA PHE A 290 -3.24 44.75 38.09
C PHE A 290 -4.17 45.21 39.22
N ASN A 291 -4.21 44.44 40.30
CA ASN A 291 -4.78 44.85 41.58
C ASN A 291 -3.76 44.55 42.70
N GLY A 292 -3.31 45.60 43.40
CA GLY A 292 -2.21 45.47 44.37
C GLY A 292 -0.94 44.90 43.72
N THR A 293 -0.51 43.73 44.14
CA THR A 293 0.64 43.00 43.57
C THR A 293 0.24 41.94 42.53
N THR A 294 -1.05 41.76 42.28
CA THR A 294 -1.58 40.71 41.40
C THR A 294 -1.85 41.26 40.00
N GLY A 295 -1.02 40.86 39.03
CA GLY A 295 -1.23 41.19 37.62
C GLY A 295 -2.52 40.55 37.06
N LYS A 296 -3.08 41.16 36.03
CA LYS A 296 -4.33 40.71 35.37
C LYS A 296 -4.10 40.55 33.87
N THR A 297 -5.13 40.17 33.13
CA THR A 297 -5.06 40.05 31.65
C THR A 297 -5.90 41.12 30.97
N ILE A 298 -5.34 41.78 29.96
CA ILE A 298 -6.09 42.58 28.98
C ILE A 298 -5.99 41.88 27.62
N SER A 299 -7.13 41.56 27.03
CA SER A 299 -7.22 40.94 25.69
C SER A 299 -7.82 41.92 24.71
N VAL A 300 -7.15 42.15 23.58
CA VAL A 300 -7.59 43.08 22.55
C VAL A 300 -7.58 42.37 21.20
N THR A 301 -8.72 42.41 20.50
CA THR A 301 -8.87 41.84 19.15
C THR A 301 -8.69 42.89 18.05
N GLY A 302 -8.87 44.18 18.35
CA GLY A 302 -8.60 45.30 17.45
C GLY A 302 -7.24 45.97 17.69
N ASN A 303 -7.13 47.23 17.29
CA ASN A 303 -5.90 48.01 17.40
C ASN A 303 -5.74 48.63 18.79
N ILE A 304 -4.49 48.81 19.22
CA ILE A 304 -4.12 49.55 20.42
C ILE A 304 -3.44 50.85 20.01
N VAL A 305 -4.00 51.98 20.44
CA VAL A 305 -3.35 53.29 20.40
C VAL A 305 -3.10 53.74 21.83
N ASN A 306 -1.83 53.76 22.26
CA ASN A 306 -1.43 54.17 23.59
C ASN A 306 -0.69 55.50 23.53
N ASP A 307 -1.39 56.59 23.83
CA ASP A 307 -0.82 57.94 24.00
C ASP A 307 -0.62 58.30 25.48
N GLY A 308 -1.15 57.50 26.42
CA GLY A 308 -1.01 57.66 27.87
C GLY A 308 -0.09 56.61 28.51
N VAL A 309 -0.57 55.95 29.57
CA VAL A 309 0.19 54.93 30.30
C VAL A 309 -0.60 53.62 30.38
N ILE A 310 0.03 52.51 29.96
CA ILE A 310 -0.43 51.15 30.25
C ILE A 310 0.56 50.50 31.21
N ASP A 311 0.10 50.08 32.39
CA ASP A 311 0.94 49.34 33.34
C ASP A 311 0.60 47.84 33.35
N LEU A 312 1.51 47.07 32.75
CA LEU A 312 1.53 45.60 32.70
C LEU A 312 2.76 45.04 33.43
N SER A 313 3.47 45.86 34.22
CA SER A 313 4.73 45.48 34.85
C SER A 313 4.55 44.66 36.14
N VAL A 314 3.34 44.70 36.72
CA VAL A 314 3.00 44.09 38.02
C VAL A 314 2.43 42.68 37.86
N GLY A 315 2.80 41.76 38.76
CA GLY A 315 2.28 40.39 38.83
C GLY A 315 3.36 39.33 39.09
N THR A 316 2.93 38.16 39.58
CA THR A 316 3.75 36.96 39.71
C THR A 316 3.63 36.08 38.47
N THR A 317 4.71 35.38 38.11
CA THR A 317 4.81 34.38 37.03
C THR A 317 3.83 34.53 35.84
N SER A 318 2.61 33.98 35.90
CA SER A 318 1.62 33.97 34.79
C SER A 318 0.67 35.18 34.72
N ALA A 319 0.67 36.07 35.71
CA ALA A 319 -0.20 37.24 35.79
C ALA A 319 0.42 38.49 35.11
N GLY A 320 -0.40 39.46 34.69
CA GLY A 320 0.08 40.69 34.00
C GLY A 320 0.28 40.48 32.50
N ASN A 321 -0.75 40.05 31.79
CA ASN A 321 -0.66 39.61 30.40
C ASN A 321 -1.39 40.56 29.44
N LEU A 322 -0.73 40.90 28.33
CA LEU A 322 -1.36 41.50 27.16
C LEU A 322 -1.58 40.42 26.10
N THR A 323 -2.81 40.26 25.64
CA THR A 323 -3.16 39.34 24.54
C THR A 323 -3.61 40.11 23.32
N LEU A 324 -2.97 39.85 22.17
CA LEU A 324 -3.41 40.27 20.84
C LEU A 324 -3.93 39.05 20.07
N ASN A 325 -5.26 38.93 19.95
CA ASN A 325 -5.94 37.74 19.42
C ASN A 325 -6.93 38.08 18.30
N GLY A 326 -6.66 39.14 17.53
CA GLY A 326 -7.49 39.56 16.41
C GLY A 326 -7.48 38.58 15.23
N THR A 327 -8.51 38.69 14.39
CA THR A 327 -8.64 37.99 13.09
C THR A 327 -8.26 38.87 11.90
N ALA A 328 -8.19 40.19 12.12
CA ALA A 328 -7.66 41.18 11.19
C ALA A 328 -6.25 41.62 11.62
N VAL A 329 -5.55 42.37 10.76
CA VAL A 329 -4.25 42.97 11.09
C VAL A 329 -4.43 43.91 12.29
N GLN A 330 -3.64 43.68 13.35
CA GLN A 330 -3.62 44.54 14.53
C GLN A 330 -2.43 45.49 14.51
N SER A 331 -2.58 46.66 15.11
CA SER A 331 -1.46 47.56 15.41
C SER A 331 -1.36 47.86 16.90
N VAL A 332 -0.14 48.01 17.39
CA VAL A 332 0.17 48.63 18.69
C VAL A 332 1.00 49.86 18.41
N SER A 333 0.42 51.03 18.64
CA SER A 333 0.98 52.34 18.28
C SER A 333 0.69 53.40 19.35
N GLY A 334 1.09 54.65 19.09
CA GLY A 334 0.89 55.79 19.98
C GLY A 334 2.21 56.33 20.53
N ILE A 335 2.14 57.50 21.18
CA ILE A 335 3.30 58.22 21.73
C ILE A 335 3.50 58.03 23.24
N GLY A 336 2.60 57.26 23.87
CA GLY A 336 2.59 56.97 25.30
C GLY A 336 3.61 55.91 25.72
N THR A 337 3.47 55.41 26.94
CA THR A 337 4.42 54.47 27.54
C THR A 337 3.73 53.21 28.05
N PHE A 338 4.43 52.07 27.94
CA PHE A 338 4.23 51.00 28.91
C PHE A 338 5.03 51.35 30.16
N ASN A 339 4.43 51.28 31.34
CA ASN A 339 5.11 51.68 32.57
C ASN A 339 6.46 50.95 32.71
N THR A 340 7.54 51.68 32.97
CA THR A 340 8.94 51.20 33.01
C THR A 340 9.48 50.55 31.71
N GLY A 341 8.72 50.56 30.62
CA GLY A 341 9.06 49.85 29.37
C GLY A 341 8.90 48.33 29.46
N VAL A 342 8.21 47.82 30.47
CA VAL A 342 8.11 46.39 30.79
C VAL A 342 6.68 45.90 30.65
N ILE A 343 6.52 44.78 29.96
CA ILE A 343 5.31 43.95 29.98
C ILE A 343 5.67 42.65 30.70
N ARG A 344 4.88 42.23 31.68
CA ARG A 344 5.17 41.00 32.43
C ARG A 344 5.02 39.76 31.55
N ASN A 345 3.88 39.61 30.88
CA ASN A 345 3.59 38.53 29.94
C ASN A 345 2.99 39.09 28.64
N LEU A 346 3.39 38.54 27.49
CA LEU A 346 2.86 38.95 26.18
C LEU A 346 2.44 37.72 25.36
N THR A 347 1.21 37.74 24.88
CA THR A 347 0.63 36.72 24.02
C THR A 347 0.21 37.33 22.69
N LEU A 348 0.84 36.87 21.62
CA LEU A 348 0.60 37.27 20.23
C LEU A 348 -0.04 36.07 19.51
N SER A 349 -1.37 36.05 19.48
CA SER A 349 -2.17 34.94 18.95
C SER A 349 -3.11 35.35 17.82
N ASN A 350 -2.75 36.39 17.07
CA ASN A 350 -3.51 36.87 15.93
C ASN A 350 -3.57 35.80 14.82
N THR A 351 -4.77 35.56 14.29
CA THR A 351 -5.05 34.50 13.32
C THR A 351 -5.22 35.00 11.89
N SER A 352 -5.02 36.30 11.63
CA SER A 352 -5.09 36.85 10.28
C SER A 352 -4.06 36.19 9.36
N ALA A 353 -4.49 35.91 8.13
CA ALA A 353 -3.64 35.35 7.07
C ALA A 353 -2.73 36.41 6.40
N ILE A 354 -3.00 37.70 6.63
CA ILE A 354 -2.17 38.80 6.11
C ILE A 354 -0.82 38.83 6.83
N ILE A 355 0.26 39.17 6.13
CA ILE A 355 1.61 39.25 6.69
C ILE A 355 2.16 40.67 6.45
N PRO A 356 2.54 41.42 7.49
CA PRO A 356 2.36 41.11 8.91
C PRO A 356 0.88 41.04 9.33
N ASN A 357 0.60 40.26 10.36
CA ASN A 357 -0.71 40.32 11.04
C ASN A 357 -0.68 41.17 12.33
N ILE A 358 0.51 41.56 12.80
CA ILE A 358 0.68 42.51 13.90
C ILE A 358 1.75 43.55 13.51
N ASN A 359 1.40 44.83 13.55
CA ASN A 359 2.33 45.96 13.42
C ASN A 359 2.62 46.56 14.80
N TRP A 360 3.85 46.42 15.28
CA TRP A 360 4.26 46.91 16.60
C TRP A 360 5.19 48.11 16.46
N SER A 361 4.70 49.29 16.86
CA SER A 361 5.39 50.57 16.66
C SER A 361 6.03 51.14 17.92
N ILE A 362 6.00 50.42 19.04
CA ILE A 362 6.58 50.88 20.31
C ILE A 362 7.97 50.29 20.50
N ASN A 363 8.97 51.15 20.67
CA ASN A 363 10.37 50.75 20.75
C ASN A 363 10.80 50.33 22.16
N ASN A 364 11.83 49.46 22.21
CA ASN A 364 12.58 49.08 23.41
C ASN A 364 11.74 48.47 24.54
N ILE A 365 10.76 47.63 24.19
CA ILE A 365 9.91 46.94 25.16
C ILE A 365 10.54 45.64 25.64
N LYS A 366 10.48 45.41 26.95
CA LYS A 366 10.98 44.20 27.62
C LYS A 366 9.83 43.31 28.07
N ILE A 367 9.87 42.03 27.71
CA ILE A 367 8.92 41.02 28.15
C ILE A 367 9.57 40.24 29.30
N ALA A 368 9.17 40.54 30.53
CA ALA A 368 9.92 40.11 31.70
C ALA A 368 9.81 38.61 32.01
N TYR A 369 8.70 37.95 31.65
CA TYR A 369 8.45 36.56 32.05
C TYR A 369 8.09 35.63 30.89
N ASN A 370 6.85 35.59 30.37
CA ASN A 370 6.49 34.73 29.24
C ASN A 370 6.24 35.52 27.95
N LEU A 371 6.71 34.99 26.82
CA LEU A 371 6.43 35.48 25.48
C LEU A 371 5.88 34.34 24.63
N ASN A 372 4.63 34.46 24.17
CA ASN A 372 3.97 33.47 23.34
C ASN A 372 3.63 34.07 21.97
N ILE A 373 4.18 33.50 20.89
CA ILE A 373 3.96 33.92 19.51
C ILE A 373 3.34 32.75 18.74
N THR A 374 2.01 32.65 18.80
CA THR A 374 1.24 31.54 18.24
C THR A 374 0.37 32.03 17.08
N GLY A 375 0.88 31.93 15.85
CA GLY A 375 0.17 32.39 14.64
C GLY A 375 0.58 33.77 14.16
N ALA A 376 1.25 34.57 15.00
CA ALA A 376 1.66 35.94 14.68
C ALA A 376 2.95 36.03 13.81
N LYS A 377 2.91 36.96 12.85
CA LYS A 377 4.03 37.43 12.03
C LYS A 377 4.12 38.94 12.27
N VAL A 378 5.05 39.32 13.14
CA VAL A 378 5.09 40.63 13.78
C VAL A 378 6.05 41.53 13.02
N ASN A 379 5.56 42.67 12.55
CA ASN A 379 6.40 43.74 12.03
C ASN A 379 6.82 44.66 13.16
N LEU A 380 8.12 44.67 13.49
CA LEU A 380 8.70 45.64 14.42
C LEU A 380 9.24 46.89 13.70
N GLY A 381 9.32 46.91 12.36
CA GLY A 381 10.10 47.92 11.65
C GLY A 381 11.54 47.93 12.15
N SER A 382 12.06 49.10 12.54
CA SER A 382 13.38 49.23 13.18
C SER A 382 13.36 49.14 14.72
N ASN A 383 12.21 48.79 15.31
CA ASN A 383 12.05 48.73 16.77
C ASN A 383 12.71 47.48 17.38
N LYS A 384 13.00 47.58 18.67
CA LYS A 384 13.56 46.50 19.49
C LYS A 384 12.53 45.94 20.48
N MET A 385 12.44 44.62 20.55
CA MET A 385 11.77 43.89 21.65
C MET A 385 12.77 42.95 22.33
N THR A 386 12.83 42.98 23.67
CA THR A 386 13.70 42.10 24.47
C THR A 386 12.87 41.06 25.23
N PHE A 387 13.22 39.79 25.14
CA PHE A 387 12.72 38.75 26.05
C PHE A 387 13.64 38.60 27.26
N GLY A 388 13.09 38.90 28.44
CA GLY A 388 13.82 39.09 29.70
C GLY A 388 13.94 40.56 30.10
N ASN A 389 14.16 40.79 31.40
CA ASN A 389 14.37 42.12 31.96
C ASN A 389 15.35 42.06 33.14
N ASN A 390 16.63 42.37 32.91
CA ASN A 390 17.74 42.20 33.87
C ASN A 390 17.85 40.77 34.45
N ALA A 391 17.13 39.83 33.85
CA ALA A 391 17.00 38.43 34.17
C ALA A 391 16.45 37.73 32.91
N ALA A 392 16.76 36.44 32.77
CA ALA A 392 16.22 35.65 31.66
C ALA A 392 14.69 35.56 31.78
N GLY A 393 14.00 35.59 30.64
CA GLY A 393 12.59 35.23 30.59
C GLY A 393 12.39 33.74 30.91
N ASN A 394 11.15 33.36 31.21
CA ASN A 394 10.76 32.00 31.55
C ASN A 394 10.34 31.21 30.31
N THR A 395 9.04 31.20 29.96
CA THR A 395 8.53 30.42 28.82
C THR A 395 8.55 31.25 27.56
N PHE A 396 9.15 30.70 26.50
CA PHE A 396 9.11 31.26 25.16
C PHE A 396 8.51 30.26 24.18
N THR A 397 7.49 30.69 23.44
CA THR A 397 6.81 29.89 22.42
C THR A 397 6.83 30.63 21.10
N ALA A 398 7.40 30.02 20.06
CA ALA A 398 7.36 30.52 18.69
C ALA A 398 7.48 29.33 17.74
N PRO A 399 6.37 28.69 17.33
CA PRO A 399 6.39 27.59 16.37
C PRO A 399 7.00 28.00 15.02
N THR A 400 7.37 27.03 14.19
CA THR A 400 7.85 27.31 12.82
C THR A 400 6.80 28.12 12.05
N GLY A 401 7.23 29.18 11.36
CA GLY A 401 6.35 30.09 10.62
C GLY A 401 5.72 31.22 11.46
N THR A 402 6.11 31.38 12.73
CA THR A 402 5.77 32.53 13.56
C THR A 402 7.03 33.26 14.00
N GLY A 403 6.93 34.57 14.24
CA GLY A 403 8.09 35.38 14.63
C GLY A 403 8.04 36.80 14.14
N PHE A 404 9.22 37.41 14.04
CA PHE A 404 9.42 38.81 13.63
C PHE A 404 9.83 38.89 12.16
N LEU A 405 9.28 39.87 11.44
CA LEU A 405 9.69 40.18 10.07
C LEU A 405 11.07 40.85 10.03
N ALA A 406 11.66 40.88 8.84
CA ALA A 406 12.97 41.48 8.59
C ALA A 406 13.04 42.97 8.98
N GLY A 407 14.24 43.39 9.41
CA GLY A 407 14.52 44.73 9.94
C GLY A 407 14.24 44.87 11.44
N GLY A 408 13.33 44.06 11.99
CA GLY A 408 13.01 44.04 13.42
C GLY A 408 14.16 43.52 14.26
N LYS A 409 14.41 44.17 15.41
CA LYS A 409 15.45 43.73 16.35
C LYS A 409 14.83 42.94 17.50
N PHE A 410 15.20 41.66 17.60
CA PHE A 410 14.81 40.82 18.74
C PHE A 410 16.02 40.56 19.63
N SER A 411 15.88 40.90 20.91
CA SER A 411 16.90 40.74 21.94
C SER A 411 16.47 39.70 22.96
N ARG A 412 17.45 39.04 23.58
CA ARG A 412 17.23 38.13 24.69
C ARG A 412 18.21 38.40 25.81
N TYR A 413 17.71 38.38 27.04
CA TYR A 413 18.55 38.40 28.22
C TYR A 413 19.07 36.99 28.54
N TRP A 414 20.38 36.87 28.66
CA TRP A 414 21.08 35.67 29.07
C TRP A 414 21.51 35.80 30.53
N ALA A 415 21.03 34.92 31.41
CA ALA A 415 21.51 34.82 32.79
C ALA A 415 22.92 34.22 32.83
N ALA A 416 23.78 34.52 33.81
CA ALA A 416 25.19 34.10 33.80
C ALA A 416 25.41 32.59 33.51
N THR A 417 24.55 31.72 34.03
CA THR A 417 24.64 30.26 33.86
C THR A 417 23.86 29.67 32.67
N GLY A 418 23.06 30.46 31.95
CA GLY A 418 22.14 29.95 30.93
C GLY A 418 22.79 29.62 29.59
N THR A 419 23.01 28.36 29.23
CA THR A 419 23.72 28.01 27.99
C THR A 419 22.83 27.95 26.76
N GLY A 420 21.52 27.73 26.92
CA GLY A 420 20.59 27.45 25.81
C GLY A 420 20.50 25.95 25.55
N SER A 421 20.11 25.56 24.33
CA SER A 421 19.98 24.16 23.89
C SER A 421 21.11 23.74 22.96
N THR A 422 21.46 22.46 23.01
CA THR A 422 22.48 21.88 22.11
C THR A 422 22.02 21.96 20.65
N ILE A 423 22.94 22.36 19.77
CA ILE A 423 22.76 22.30 18.31
C ILE A 423 23.45 21.02 17.83
N ALA A 424 22.66 20.06 17.33
CA ALA A 424 23.14 18.76 16.90
C ALA A 424 23.35 18.68 15.38
N ALA A 425 24.42 18.00 14.98
CA ALA A 425 24.76 17.79 13.58
C ALA A 425 23.64 17.00 12.85
N GLY A 426 23.31 17.41 11.64
CA GLY A 426 22.33 16.72 10.80
C GLY A 426 20.86 17.03 11.09
N SER A 427 20.56 17.93 12.04
CA SER A 427 19.18 18.24 12.46
C SER A 427 18.93 19.73 12.65
N ASP A 428 17.78 20.24 12.20
CA ASP A 428 17.36 21.60 12.48
C ASP A 428 17.00 21.76 13.96
N PRO A 429 17.54 22.78 14.67
CA PRO A 429 17.15 23.03 16.04
C PRO A 429 15.68 23.41 16.16
N THR A 430 14.99 22.88 17.18
CA THR A 430 13.56 23.18 17.44
C THR A 430 13.33 23.86 18.79
N SER A 431 14.30 23.78 19.71
CA SER A 431 14.16 24.30 21.08
C SER A 431 14.16 25.82 21.11
N THR A 432 13.21 26.39 21.86
CA THR A 432 13.04 27.84 21.98
C THR A 432 14.10 28.52 22.85
N SER A 433 14.83 27.76 23.68
CA SER A 433 15.86 28.32 24.59
C SER A 433 17.09 28.89 23.87
N SER A 434 17.30 28.58 22.60
CA SER A 434 18.35 29.17 21.74
C SER A 434 17.77 29.98 20.58
N LYS A 435 16.45 29.99 20.40
CA LYS A 435 15.78 30.52 19.21
C LYS A 435 15.68 32.05 19.21
N TYR A 436 15.88 32.63 18.03
CA TYR A 436 15.54 33.99 17.62
C TYR A 436 14.58 33.86 16.42
N PRO A 437 13.25 33.98 16.62
CA PRO A 437 12.27 33.61 15.61
C PRO A 437 12.07 34.73 14.60
N PHE A 438 12.71 34.59 13.44
CA PHE A 438 12.44 35.46 12.31
C PHE A 438 11.65 34.73 11.25
N VAL A 439 10.89 35.49 10.47
CA VAL A 439 10.20 35.04 9.26
C VAL A 439 10.46 36.02 8.13
N ASN A 440 10.44 35.53 6.89
CA ASN A 440 10.50 36.39 5.71
C ASN A 440 9.13 37.04 5.43
N ALA A 441 9.04 37.84 4.36
CA ALA A 441 7.79 38.50 3.96
C ALA A 441 6.63 37.54 3.63
N THR A 442 6.91 36.25 3.36
CA THR A 442 5.90 35.20 3.10
C THR A 442 5.59 34.35 4.32
N GLY A 443 6.15 34.67 5.49
CA GLY A 443 5.93 33.91 6.73
C GLY A 443 6.74 32.60 6.83
N THR A 444 7.68 32.37 5.91
CA THR A 444 8.59 31.23 5.94
C THR A 444 9.66 31.43 7.01
N ASP A 445 10.02 30.36 7.72
CA ASP A 445 10.96 30.40 8.83
C ASP A 445 12.34 30.93 8.40
N ARG A 446 12.90 31.84 9.20
CA ARG A 446 14.24 32.44 9.09
C ARG A 446 14.92 32.47 10.45
N SER A 447 14.53 31.56 11.33
CA SER A 447 15.04 31.50 12.69
C SER A 447 16.56 31.33 12.72
N MET A 448 17.16 32.04 13.66
CA MET A 448 18.53 31.85 14.09
C MET A 448 18.54 31.19 15.46
N PHE A 449 19.50 30.31 15.71
CA PHE A 449 19.72 29.72 17.01
C PHE A 449 21.11 30.08 17.49
N ILE A 450 21.23 30.56 18.72
CA ILE A 450 22.52 30.87 19.36
C ILE A 450 22.56 30.18 20.72
N THR A 451 23.61 29.40 20.95
CA THR A 451 23.87 28.66 22.19
C THR A 451 25.24 29.06 22.72
N ARG A 452 25.35 29.32 24.04
CA ARG A 452 26.62 29.57 24.71
C ARG A 452 27.23 28.26 25.18
N THR A 453 28.53 28.06 24.97
CA THR A 453 29.16 26.75 25.24
C THR A 453 29.62 26.55 26.68
N ASN A 454 29.68 27.60 27.50
CA ASN A 454 30.07 27.52 28.91
C ASN A 454 28.98 28.03 29.87
N ALA A 455 28.71 27.25 30.92
CA ALA A 455 27.84 27.68 32.02
C ALA A 455 28.61 28.51 33.07
N THR A 456 29.91 28.26 33.24
CA THR A 456 30.78 28.94 34.21
C THR A 456 31.66 29.97 33.51
N GLY A 457 31.76 31.17 34.06
CA GLY A 457 32.58 32.27 33.52
C GLY A 457 31.93 33.06 32.36
N ALA A 458 30.70 32.73 31.96
CA ALA A 458 29.91 33.55 31.04
C ALA A 458 29.32 34.77 31.77
N VAL A 459 29.24 35.91 31.08
CA VAL A 459 28.69 37.16 31.63
C VAL A 459 27.22 37.27 31.25
N ALA A 460 26.37 37.70 32.20
CA ALA A 460 24.96 37.95 31.94
C ALA A 460 24.76 39.24 31.14
N GLY A 461 23.77 39.27 30.23
CA GLY A 461 23.51 40.46 29.43
C GLY A 461 22.52 40.22 28.29
N GLU A 462 22.35 41.20 27.41
CA GLU A 462 21.42 41.12 26.29
C GLU A 462 22.14 40.85 24.96
N LEU A 463 21.74 39.79 24.26
CA LEU A 463 22.18 39.48 22.90
C LEU A 463 21.02 39.65 21.93
N ALA A 464 21.19 40.53 20.94
CA ALA A 464 20.19 40.80 19.92
C ALA A 464 20.57 40.27 18.56
N ALA A 465 19.55 39.98 17.76
CA ALA A 465 19.69 39.64 16.36
C ALA A 465 18.75 40.51 15.52
N VAL A 466 19.15 40.74 14.26
CA VAL A 466 18.33 41.32 13.19
C VAL A 466 18.45 40.42 11.99
N TYR A 467 17.32 40.03 11.42
CA TYR A 467 17.27 39.35 10.12
C TYR A 467 17.04 40.37 9.00
N ASN A 468 17.86 40.30 7.96
CA ASN A 468 17.68 41.05 6.71
C ASN A 468 17.30 40.08 5.61
N ASP A 469 16.16 40.31 4.97
CA ASP A 469 15.61 39.40 3.96
C ASP A 469 16.24 39.60 2.58
N ALA A 470 16.27 38.52 1.80
CA ALA A 470 16.57 38.56 0.37
C ALA A 470 15.90 37.37 -0.33
N THR A 471 15.87 37.40 -1.65
CA THR A 471 15.34 36.30 -2.49
C THR A 471 16.38 35.73 -3.44
N THR A 472 17.61 36.26 -3.43
CA THR A 472 18.65 35.96 -4.42
C THR A 472 19.88 35.30 -3.80
N LEU A 473 20.61 34.59 -4.65
CA LEU A 473 21.92 34.02 -4.37
C LEU A 473 22.99 34.85 -5.09
N THR A 474 24.15 35.02 -4.46
CA THR A 474 25.38 35.41 -5.16
C THR A 474 26.13 34.14 -5.53
N THR A 475 26.40 33.92 -6.82
CA THR A 475 27.05 32.72 -7.36
C THR A 475 28.49 33.03 -7.82
N GLY A 476 29.31 32.00 -8.04
CA GLY A 476 30.69 32.15 -8.52
C GLY A 476 31.70 32.64 -7.47
N LEU A 477 31.38 32.49 -6.18
CA LEU A 477 32.28 32.81 -5.07
C LEU A 477 33.40 31.77 -4.92
N SER A 478 34.44 32.14 -4.16
CA SER A 478 35.54 31.25 -3.79
C SER A 478 35.89 31.43 -2.31
N ILE A 479 34.92 31.18 -1.44
CA ILE A 479 35.11 31.29 0.02
C ILE A 479 35.60 29.94 0.54
N LEU A 480 36.86 29.87 0.95
CA LEU A 480 37.49 28.67 1.48
C LEU A 480 37.17 28.48 2.97
N ASP A 481 36.48 27.39 3.31
CA ASP A 481 36.17 26.96 4.68
C ASP A 481 36.79 25.57 4.92
N GLY A 482 38.07 25.56 5.31
CA GLY A 482 38.89 24.36 5.34
C GLY A 482 39.18 23.85 3.93
N ALA A 483 38.86 22.58 3.65
CA ALA A 483 38.99 22.01 2.29
C ALA A 483 37.75 22.26 1.41
N TYR A 484 36.67 22.81 1.96
CA TYR A 484 35.42 23.06 1.25
C TYR A 484 35.40 24.47 0.68
N THR A 485 34.94 24.63 -0.56
CA THR A 485 34.79 25.94 -1.20
C THR A 485 33.32 26.27 -1.37
N VAL A 486 32.86 27.32 -0.70
CA VAL A 486 31.53 27.89 -0.90
C VAL A 486 31.56 28.74 -2.17
N THR A 487 30.68 28.41 -3.12
CA THR A 487 30.55 29.10 -4.42
C THR A 487 29.27 29.90 -4.55
N ASP A 488 28.27 29.60 -3.73
CA ASP A 488 26.95 30.21 -3.78
C ASP A 488 26.55 30.63 -2.37
N ARG A 489 26.07 31.87 -2.20
CA ARG A 489 25.69 32.43 -0.90
C ARG A 489 24.33 33.07 -0.97
N TYR A 490 23.44 32.71 -0.05
CA TYR A 490 22.18 33.42 0.14
C TYR A 490 22.45 34.86 0.56
N ASN A 491 21.75 35.83 -0.02
CA ASN A 491 21.96 37.25 0.30
C ASN A 491 21.23 37.72 1.57
N GLY A 492 20.28 36.94 2.09
CA GLY A 492 19.68 37.19 3.40
C GLY A 492 20.68 36.86 4.51
N ASN A 493 20.63 37.63 5.60
CA ASN A 493 21.65 37.57 6.64
C ASN A 493 21.11 37.85 8.04
N TRP A 494 21.89 37.44 9.04
CA TRP A 494 21.60 37.65 10.45
C TRP A 494 22.74 38.45 11.08
N ALA A 495 22.43 39.66 11.53
CA ALA A 495 23.37 40.49 12.28
C ALA A 495 23.14 40.31 13.78
N VAL A 496 24.20 40.03 14.53
CA VAL A 496 24.14 39.84 15.99
C VAL A 496 24.85 41.00 16.68
N SER A 497 24.27 41.52 17.75
CA SER A 497 24.85 42.63 18.51
C SER A 497 24.66 42.44 20.02
N ASN A 498 25.61 42.93 20.79
CA ASN A 498 25.40 43.19 22.22
C ASN A 498 24.52 44.41 22.38
N GLU A 499 23.57 44.36 23.32
CA GLU A 499 22.68 45.46 23.66
C GLU A 499 22.68 45.66 25.18
N GLY A 500 22.42 46.89 25.66
CA GLY A 500 22.37 47.16 27.10
C GLY A 500 23.60 46.65 27.84
N THR A 501 23.42 45.74 28.79
CA THR A 501 24.51 45.02 29.45
C THR A 501 25.15 44.02 28.49
N SER A 502 26.44 44.18 28.20
CA SER A 502 27.18 43.28 27.31
C SER A 502 27.26 41.85 27.87
N VAL A 503 26.77 40.89 27.09
CA VAL A 503 26.88 39.46 27.35
C VAL A 503 28.18 38.93 26.76
N SER A 504 28.77 37.90 27.38
CA SER A 504 29.91 37.16 26.83
C SER A 504 29.87 35.68 27.21
N ALA A 505 30.56 34.87 26.41
CA ALA A 505 30.76 33.43 26.58
C ALA A 505 32.15 33.05 26.07
N SER A 506 32.64 31.86 26.41
CA SER A 506 33.92 31.37 25.86
C SER A 506 33.82 31.11 24.36
N SER A 507 32.70 30.57 23.89
CA SER A 507 32.34 30.46 22.49
C SER A 507 30.83 30.24 22.30
N TYR A 508 30.40 30.22 21.05
CA TYR A 508 29.01 30.06 20.66
C TYR A 508 28.84 28.94 19.62
N SER A 509 27.68 28.29 19.66
CA SER A 509 27.18 27.48 18.55
C SER A 509 26.02 28.23 17.89
N VAL A 510 26.01 28.28 16.56
CA VAL A 510 25.01 28.99 15.77
C VAL A 510 24.39 28.04 14.75
N ALA A 511 23.08 28.14 14.56
CA ALA A 511 22.39 27.57 13.42
C ALA A 511 21.54 28.64 12.73
N LEU A 512 21.57 28.66 11.40
CA LEU A 512 20.78 29.54 10.56
C LEU A 512 19.86 28.68 9.69
N LEU A 513 18.57 29.01 9.65
CA LEU A 513 17.59 28.31 8.83
C LEU A 513 17.10 29.20 7.69
N ALA A 514 17.12 28.70 6.45
CA ALA A 514 16.56 29.37 5.29
C ALA A 514 15.79 28.42 4.35
N PRO A 515 14.72 27.76 4.83
CA PRO A 515 13.91 26.88 4.00
C PRO A 515 13.38 27.56 2.75
N GLY A 516 13.46 26.81 1.65
CA GLY A 516 12.98 27.17 0.32
C GLY A 516 13.91 28.06 -0.51
N ILE A 517 15.09 28.45 0.00
CA ILE A 517 15.93 29.41 -0.73
C ILE A 517 16.76 28.77 -1.87
N TYR A 518 17.26 27.57 -1.65
CA TYR A 518 17.80 26.69 -2.68
C TYR A 518 17.53 25.24 -2.28
N THR A 519 17.60 24.33 -3.25
CA THR A 519 17.55 22.89 -2.98
C THR A 519 18.95 22.45 -2.60
N ALA A 520 19.18 22.11 -1.34
CA ALA A 520 20.45 21.52 -0.91
C ALA A 520 20.41 20.00 -1.12
N GLY A 521 21.45 19.43 -1.75
CA GLY A 521 21.60 18.00 -1.93
C GLY A 521 22.09 17.27 -0.68
N ASN A 522 22.65 18.01 0.29
CA ASN A 522 23.16 17.49 1.55
C ASN A 522 23.14 18.59 2.64
N GLY A 523 23.46 18.23 3.89
CA GLY A 523 23.52 19.14 5.03
C GLY A 523 24.79 20.00 5.11
N ASN A 524 25.51 20.20 4.01
CA ASN A 524 26.85 20.79 4.00
C ASN A 524 26.85 22.32 3.86
N SER A 525 25.68 22.97 3.94
CA SER A 525 25.56 24.43 3.94
C SER A 525 26.38 25.03 5.09
N ARG A 526 27.11 26.12 4.82
CA ARG A 526 28.08 26.77 5.69
C ARG A 526 27.56 28.09 6.22
N VAL A 527 27.86 28.37 7.49
CA VAL A 527 27.76 29.72 8.04
C VAL A 527 29.05 30.47 7.67
N VAL A 528 28.93 31.58 6.94
CA VAL A 528 30.05 32.39 6.42
C VAL A 528 29.80 33.88 6.65
N ALA A 529 30.83 34.71 6.51
CA ALA A 529 30.67 36.15 6.36
C ALA A 529 30.34 36.49 4.90
N VAL A 530 30.23 37.79 4.58
CA VAL A 530 29.90 38.22 3.22
C VAL A 530 30.87 37.63 2.19
N ASN A 531 32.17 37.89 2.27
CA ASN A 531 33.14 37.43 1.25
C ASN A 531 34.31 36.64 1.84
N SER A 532 34.13 36.04 3.02
CA SER A 532 35.19 35.31 3.72
C SER A 532 34.61 34.23 4.63
N THR A 533 35.46 33.29 5.03
CA THR A 533 35.13 32.40 6.14
C THR A 533 35.15 33.16 7.47
N ILE A 534 34.63 32.52 8.52
CA ILE A 534 34.62 32.99 9.90
C ILE A 534 35.26 31.93 10.79
N GLY A 535 35.66 32.29 12.01
CA GLY A 535 36.22 31.34 12.99
C GLY A 535 35.27 30.20 13.39
N GLY A 536 35.71 29.35 14.31
CA GLY A 536 34.96 28.16 14.74
C GLY A 536 35.01 27.01 13.73
N ALA A 537 34.32 25.92 14.04
CA ALA A 537 34.27 24.71 13.21
C ALA A 537 32.91 24.53 12.54
N HIS A 538 32.92 24.10 11.28
CA HIS A 538 31.70 23.66 10.58
C HIS A 538 31.10 22.44 11.26
N GLN A 539 29.77 22.41 11.32
CA GLN A 539 28.98 21.25 11.70
C GLN A 539 27.90 21.05 10.63
N ASN A 540 27.67 19.81 10.18
CA ASN A 540 26.62 19.55 9.20
C ASN A 540 25.26 20.00 9.74
N GLY A 541 24.52 20.76 8.94
CA GLY A 541 23.11 21.03 9.18
C GLY A 541 22.25 20.10 8.33
N THR A 542 21.32 20.67 7.56
CA THR A 542 20.24 19.93 6.89
C THR A 542 20.01 20.42 5.46
N ILE A 543 19.13 19.71 4.73
CA ILE A 543 18.75 20.05 3.36
C ILE A 543 17.65 21.13 3.25
N THR A 544 17.11 21.60 4.38
CA THR A 544 16.03 22.59 4.48
C THR A 544 16.54 24.03 4.38
N PRO A 545 17.58 24.25 3.56
CA PRO A 545 18.90 24.66 4.01
C PRO A 545 19.02 25.14 5.47
N GLY A 546 19.59 24.28 6.33
CA GLY A 546 20.05 24.65 7.67
C GLY A 546 21.58 24.60 7.74
N ALA A 547 22.24 25.70 8.13
CA ALA A 547 23.70 25.77 8.26
C ALA A 547 24.10 25.91 9.72
N GLN A 548 25.13 25.17 10.16
CA GLN A 548 25.55 25.15 11.56
C GLN A 548 27.05 25.40 11.70
N ARG A 549 27.43 26.10 12.78
CA ARG A 549 28.81 26.36 13.14
C ARG A 549 28.96 26.35 14.65
N ILE A 550 29.98 25.65 15.14
CA ILE A 550 30.28 25.51 16.56
C ILE A 550 31.60 26.21 16.90
N THR A 551 31.84 26.42 18.20
CA THR A 551 33.06 27.05 18.73
C THR A 551 33.37 28.43 18.13
N LEU A 552 32.34 29.15 17.68
CA LEU A 552 32.45 30.50 17.14
C LEU A 552 32.85 31.49 18.24
N SER A 553 33.85 32.32 17.99
CA SER A 553 34.28 33.33 18.96
C SER A 553 33.27 34.46 19.10
N GLN A 554 33.29 35.18 20.23
CA GLN A 554 32.44 36.37 20.39
C GLN A 554 32.75 37.44 19.35
N THR A 555 34.04 37.63 19.03
CA THR A 555 34.48 38.59 18.03
C THR A 555 33.87 38.28 16.67
N ASP A 556 33.93 37.02 16.22
CA ASP A 556 33.37 36.61 14.93
C ASP A 556 31.84 36.71 14.90
N LEU A 557 31.17 36.36 16.00
CA LEU A 557 29.70 36.45 16.10
C LEU A 557 29.19 37.89 15.93
N LEU A 558 29.95 38.88 16.42
CA LEU A 558 29.55 40.29 16.45
C LEU A 558 30.17 41.13 15.33
N ALA A 559 31.20 40.64 14.63
CA ALA A 559 31.96 41.44 13.67
C ALA A 559 31.16 41.89 12.44
N ALA A 560 30.33 41.00 11.90
CA ALA A 560 29.58 41.24 10.67
C ALA A 560 28.34 40.34 10.59
N PRO A 561 27.37 40.63 9.69
CA PRO A 561 26.25 39.74 9.45
C PRO A 561 26.71 38.35 8.97
N LEU A 562 26.02 37.32 9.46
CA LEU A 562 26.23 35.92 9.09
C LEU A 562 25.32 35.53 7.92
N TYR A 563 25.85 34.73 7.01
CA TYR A 563 25.18 34.27 5.80
C TYR A 563 25.21 32.74 5.73
N ILE A 564 24.30 32.18 4.93
CA ILE A 564 24.33 30.77 4.53
C ILE A 564 24.96 30.67 3.14
N GLY A 565 25.93 29.78 2.96
CA GLY A 565 26.51 29.46 1.66
C GLY A 565 26.70 27.97 1.42
N ILE A 566 26.84 27.58 0.17
CA ILE A 566 26.98 26.19 -0.28
C ILE A 566 27.82 26.16 -1.57
N ALA A 567 28.40 25.00 -1.91
CA ALA A 567 28.97 24.76 -3.23
C ALA A 567 27.86 24.45 -4.25
N ASN A 568 27.98 24.96 -5.48
CA ASN A 568 27.05 24.69 -6.57
C ASN A 568 26.95 23.20 -6.88
N SER A 569 28.02 22.44 -6.66
CA SER A 569 28.04 20.98 -6.80
C SER A 569 27.15 20.25 -5.80
N ASP A 570 26.87 20.89 -4.65
CA ASP A 570 25.96 20.36 -3.63
C ASP A 570 24.51 20.84 -3.84
N ILE A 571 24.24 21.68 -4.86
CA ILE A 571 22.88 22.03 -5.31
C ILE A 571 22.51 21.09 -6.47
N PRO A 572 21.56 20.14 -6.32
CA PRO A 572 21.11 19.31 -7.43
C PRO A 572 20.42 20.14 -8.53
N PHE A 573 20.42 19.59 -9.74
CA PHE A 573 19.50 20.00 -10.80
C PHE A 573 18.09 19.57 -10.39
N ALA A 574 17.24 20.54 -10.07
CA ALA A 574 15.85 20.32 -9.72
C ALA A 574 14.97 20.81 -10.87
N SER A 575 13.99 20.00 -11.27
CA SER A 575 13.00 20.43 -12.26
C SER A 575 12.19 21.61 -11.71
N VAL A 576 12.09 22.72 -12.45
CA VAL A 576 11.27 23.90 -12.10
C VAL A 576 9.96 23.99 -12.88
N ALA A 577 9.81 23.16 -13.91
CA ALA A 577 8.57 22.94 -14.64
C ALA A 577 8.59 21.55 -15.29
N SER A 578 7.42 21.05 -15.69
CA SER A 578 7.32 19.91 -16.61
C SER A 578 7.94 20.26 -17.96
N GLY A 579 8.64 19.31 -18.59
CA GLY A 579 9.29 19.57 -19.88
C GLY A 579 10.21 18.45 -20.34
N ASN A 580 11.00 18.73 -21.37
CA ASN A 580 12.00 17.82 -21.89
C ASN A 580 13.29 17.88 -21.07
N TRP A 581 13.90 16.75 -20.77
CA TRP A 581 15.21 16.67 -20.10
C TRP A 581 16.26 17.58 -20.74
N ASN A 582 16.32 17.62 -22.07
CA ASN A 582 17.30 18.41 -22.82
C ASN A 582 16.88 19.88 -23.03
N ASN A 583 15.86 20.37 -22.31
CA ASN A 583 15.53 21.80 -22.27
C ASN A 583 16.11 22.43 -21.00
N ALA A 584 17.02 23.39 -21.18
CA ALA A 584 17.60 24.17 -20.08
C ALA A 584 16.55 24.83 -19.16
N ALA A 585 15.40 25.24 -19.70
CA ALA A 585 14.30 25.85 -18.94
C ALA A 585 13.57 24.86 -18.01
N THR A 586 13.76 23.56 -18.18
CA THR A 586 13.23 22.54 -17.26
C THR A 586 13.93 22.58 -15.90
N TRP A 587 15.16 23.09 -15.82
CA TRP A 587 16.02 22.95 -14.64
C TRP A 587 16.28 24.27 -13.93
N ASN A 588 16.38 24.23 -12.60
CA ASN A 588 16.66 25.38 -11.72
C ASN A 588 17.95 26.15 -12.05
N LYS A 589 18.90 25.52 -12.74
CA LYS A 589 20.17 26.15 -13.13
C LYS A 589 20.15 26.78 -14.53
N GLY A 590 19.05 26.67 -15.28
CA GLY A 590 18.97 27.17 -16.65
C GLY A 590 19.99 26.50 -17.60
N LEU A 591 20.40 25.27 -17.28
CA LEU A 591 21.37 24.44 -18.00
C LEU A 591 20.83 23.00 -18.08
N ILE A 592 21.42 22.17 -18.94
CA ILE A 592 21.06 20.75 -19.07
C ILE A 592 21.96 19.94 -18.12
N PRO A 593 21.42 18.97 -17.35
CA PRO A 593 22.21 18.09 -16.50
C PRO A 593 23.29 17.33 -17.28
N THR A 594 24.45 17.17 -16.65
CA THR A 594 25.60 16.44 -17.16
C THR A 594 25.91 15.22 -16.28
N CYS A 595 26.90 14.42 -16.69
CA CYS A 595 27.33 13.21 -15.98
C CYS A 595 27.76 13.37 -14.52
N ASN A 596 28.05 14.60 -14.07
CA ASN A 596 28.45 14.88 -12.69
C ASN A 596 27.29 15.35 -11.80
N ASP A 597 26.12 15.59 -12.41
CA ASP A 597 25.03 16.29 -11.76
C ASP A 597 24.05 15.35 -11.07
N LEU A 598 23.69 15.70 -9.84
CA LEU A 598 22.59 15.09 -9.11
C LEU A 598 21.28 15.68 -9.63
N VAL A 599 20.33 14.84 -10.04
CA VAL A 599 19.05 15.28 -10.61
C VAL A 599 17.89 14.94 -9.68
N GLN A 600 16.98 15.89 -9.51
CA GLN A 600 15.76 15.79 -8.71
C GLN A 600 14.55 16.19 -9.57
N ILE A 601 13.61 15.27 -9.77
CA ILE A 601 12.33 15.59 -10.41
C ILE A 601 11.35 15.93 -9.29
N ALA A 602 10.88 17.17 -9.27
CA ALA A 602 10.05 17.73 -8.22
C ALA A 602 8.61 17.20 -8.29
N ASN A 603 7.88 17.35 -7.18
CA ASN A 603 6.46 17.04 -7.11
C ASN A 603 5.69 17.77 -8.23
N THR A 604 4.68 17.11 -8.80
CA THR A 604 3.81 17.53 -9.90
C THR A 604 4.46 17.75 -11.25
N HIS A 605 5.80 17.67 -11.36
CA HIS A 605 6.50 17.83 -12.62
C HIS A 605 6.63 16.51 -13.37
N ASN A 606 6.47 16.56 -14.70
CA ASN A 606 6.78 15.47 -15.61
C ASN A 606 7.97 15.86 -16.50
N VAL A 607 9.10 15.20 -16.27
CA VAL A 607 10.29 15.33 -17.12
C VAL A 607 10.29 14.18 -18.13
N THR A 608 10.32 14.55 -19.41
CA THR A 608 10.27 13.60 -20.53
C THR A 608 11.64 13.47 -21.20
N VAL A 609 12.02 12.25 -21.53
CA VAL A 609 13.21 11.92 -22.32
C VAL A 609 12.74 11.40 -23.69
N ASN A 610 12.92 12.21 -24.72
CA ASN A 610 12.50 11.91 -26.10
C ASN A 610 13.62 12.20 -27.14
N SER A 611 14.83 12.43 -26.66
CA SER A 611 16.04 12.68 -27.44
C SER A 611 17.22 11.92 -26.84
N ALA A 612 18.24 11.64 -27.65
CA ALA A 612 19.43 10.92 -27.22
C ALA A 612 20.33 11.77 -26.32
N ALA A 613 21.34 11.13 -25.72
CA ALA A 613 22.41 11.76 -24.93
C ALA A 613 21.97 12.49 -23.65
N SER A 614 20.82 12.12 -23.07
CA SER A 614 20.45 12.59 -21.72
C SER A 614 21.31 11.87 -20.69
N VAL A 615 21.97 12.59 -19.80
CA VAL A 615 22.89 12.01 -18.80
C VAL A 615 22.71 12.65 -17.42
N SER A 616 23.05 11.89 -16.38
CA SER A 616 23.14 12.37 -15.00
C SER A 616 24.11 11.53 -14.19
N LYS A 617 24.53 12.04 -13.03
CA LYS A 617 25.20 11.22 -12.02
C LYS A 617 24.17 10.35 -11.28
N ASN A 618 23.14 10.96 -10.72
CA ASN A 618 22.05 10.28 -10.01
C ASN A 618 20.73 10.90 -10.40
N VAL A 619 19.64 10.14 -10.29
CA VAL A 619 18.27 10.65 -10.47
C VAL A 619 17.45 10.28 -9.26
N THR A 620 16.73 11.25 -8.69
CA THR A 620 15.66 10.99 -7.74
C THR A 620 14.37 11.57 -8.29
N ILE A 621 13.36 10.71 -8.43
CA ILE A 621 11.99 11.10 -8.74
C ILE A 621 11.30 11.30 -7.40
N ASN A 622 11.03 12.53 -7.00
CA ASN A 622 10.36 12.80 -5.72
C ASN A 622 8.90 12.36 -5.77
N THR A 623 8.28 12.19 -4.60
CA THR A 623 6.86 11.87 -4.50
C THR A 623 6.01 12.88 -5.28
N GLY A 624 5.16 12.36 -6.16
CA GLY A 624 4.34 13.14 -7.10
C GLY A 624 5.07 13.65 -8.36
N GLY A 625 6.39 13.48 -8.45
CA GLY A 625 7.16 13.72 -9.67
C GLY A 625 7.08 12.54 -10.65
N ILE A 626 7.31 12.81 -11.94
CA ILE A 626 7.22 11.83 -13.03
C ILE A 626 8.46 11.92 -13.93
N LEU A 627 9.13 10.79 -14.15
CA LEU A 627 10.11 10.61 -15.23
C LEU A 627 9.49 9.74 -16.31
N THR A 628 9.42 10.26 -17.54
CA THR A 628 8.92 9.52 -18.70
C THR A 628 10.02 9.34 -19.73
N VAL A 629 10.45 8.10 -19.97
CA VAL A 629 11.34 7.75 -21.09
C VAL A 629 10.47 7.26 -22.24
N ALA A 630 10.31 8.11 -23.27
CA ALA A 630 9.33 7.91 -24.33
C ALA A 630 9.95 7.42 -25.65
N SER A 631 11.10 7.99 -26.06
CA SER A 631 11.71 7.69 -27.38
C SER A 631 13.19 8.05 -27.50
N GLY A 632 13.90 8.30 -26.39
CA GLY A 632 15.33 8.64 -26.38
C GLY A 632 16.09 7.89 -25.30
N ASP A 633 17.36 8.24 -25.08
CA ASP A 633 18.23 7.54 -24.15
C ASP A 633 18.56 8.42 -22.93
N LEU A 634 18.37 7.86 -21.73
CA LEU A 634 18.87 8.42 -20.47
C LEU A 634 19.88 7.46 -19.85
N SER A 635 21.09 7.97 -19.59
CA SER A 635 22.12 7.24 -18.84
C SER A 635 22.31 7.86 -17.44
N VAL A 636 22.08 7.07 -16.40
CA VAL A 636 22.32 7.43 -15.00
C VAL A 636 23.62 6.79 -14.54
N GLY A 637 24.60 7.62 -14.18
CA GLY A 637 25.99 7.21 -13.96
C GLY A 637 26.76 7.12 -15.28
N CYS A 638 27.96 7.71 -15.33
CA CYS A 638 28.78 7.76 -16.56
C CYS A 638 30.21 7.24 -16.39
N VAL A 639 30.67 7.03 -15.15
CA VAL A 639 32.08 6.67 -14.88
C VAL A 639 32.14 5.34 -14.15
N ALA A 640 31.70 5.32 -12.90
CA ALA A 640 31.58 4.11 -12.09
C ALA A 640 30.17 3.53 -12.20
N LYS A 641 30.00 2.23 -11.92
CA LYS A 641 28.70 1.54 -11.89
C LYS A 641 28.13 1.47 -10.47
N ASN A 642 28.12 2.60 -9.77
CA ASN A 642 27.67 2.73 -8.38
C ASN A 642 26.70 3.90 -8.15
N ASN A 643 26.07 4.38 -9.22
CA ASN A 643 25.09 5.44 -9.17
C ASN A 643 23.66 4.91 -8.95
N THR A 644 22.76 5.77 -8.51
CA THR A 644 21.40 5.35 -8.13
C THR A 644 20.35 6.15 -8.88
N LEU A 645 19.37 5.43 -9.45
CA LEU A 645 18.06 5.95 -9.79
C LEU A 645 17.07 5.58 -8.67
N THR A 646 16.58 6.59 -7.97
CA THR A 646 15.57 6.43 -6.91
C THR A 646 14.21 6.89 -7.42
N ASN A 647 13.22 6.01 -7.42
CA ASN A 647 11.84 6.29 -7.77
C ASN A 647 10.97 6.34 -6.49
N ASN A 648 10.65 7.56 -6.03
CA ASN A 648 9.65 7.81 -4.98
C ASN A 648 8.32 8.33 -5.56
N GLY A 649 8.28 8.61 -6.87
CA GLY A 649 7.13 9.14 -7.60
C GLY A 649 6.66 8.15 -8.67
N THR A 650 6.70 8.55 -9.94
CA THR A 650 6.37 7.68 -11.08
C THR A 650 7.52 7.59 -12.06
N LEU A 651 7.98 6.37 -12.34
CA LEU A 651 8.85 6.06 -13.47
C LEU A 651 7.99 5.42 -14.57
N THR A 652 8.02 5.99 -15.78
CA THR A 652 7.36 5.44 -16.97
C THR A 652 8.38 5.25 -18.08
N VAL A 653 8.51 4.02 -18.57
CA VAL A 653 9.30 3.69 -19.77
C VAL A 653 8.35 3.13 -20.81
N SER A 654 7.99 3.97 -21.78
CA SER A 654 7.10 3.61 -22.89
C SER A 654 7.85 3.37 -24.21
N GLY A 655 9.11 3.79 -24.28
CA GLY A 655 10.03 3.58 -25.39
C GLY A 655 11.44 4.05 -25.02
N GLY A 656 12.36 4.10 -25.98
CA GLY A 656 13.75 4.52 -25.73
C GLY A 656 14.54 3.58 -24.81
N THR A 657 15.68 4.05 -24.30
CA THR A 657 16.58 3.28 -23.43
C THR A 657 16.83 4.02 -22.11
N LEU A 658 16.63 3.34 -20.99
CA LEU A 658 17.06 3.79 -19.66
C LEU A 658 18.26 2.97 -19.20
N ASN A 659 19.46 3.51 -19.33
CA ASN A 659 20.69 2.90 -18.87
C ASN A 659 21.01 3.38 -17.45
N ILE A 660 21.28 2.46 -16.54
CA ILE A 660 21.60 2.76 -15.14
C ILE A 660 22.89 2.03 -14.80
N ASN A 661 23.99 2.78 -14.75
CA ASN A 661 25.30 2.34 -14.29
C ASN A 661 25.32 2.38 -12.76
N GLY A 662 24.63 1.43 -12.14
CA GLY A 662 24.54 1.25 -10.71
C GLY A 662 23.26 0.51 -10.33
N ASN A 663 22.42 1.12 -9.49
CA ASN A 663 21.21 0.48 -8.98
C ASN A 663 19.93 1.31 -9.18
N ILE A 664 18.80 0.61 -9.21
CA ILE A 664 17.46 1.22 -9.21
C ILE A 664 16.69 0.81 -7.96
N ILE A 665 16.07 1.80 -7.32
CA ILE A 665 15.22 1.61 -6.13
C ILE A 665 13.85 2.21 -6.44
N SER A 666 12.80 1.38 -6.44
CA SER A 666 11.40 1.84 -6.46
C SER A 666 10.81 1.71 -5.07
N ALA A 667 10.66 2.83 -4.37
CA ALA A 667 10.23 2.89 -2.99
C ALA A 667 8.75 2.50 -2.81
N SER A 668 8.35 2.15 -1.59
CA SER A 668 6.93 1.90 -1.28
C SER A 668 6.06 3.11 -1.65
N GLY A 669 4.91 2.86 -2.29
CA GLY A 669 4.00 3.91 -2.79
C GLY A 669 4.39 4.54 -4.14
N SER A 670 5.57 4.24 -4.70
CA SER A 670 5.95 4.70 -6.05
C SER A 670 5.21 3.92 -7.15
N THR A 671 5.18 4.46 -8.37
CA THR A 671 4.63 3.79 -9.55
C THR A 671 5.76 3.45 -10.52
N PHE A 672 5.76 2.23 -11.05
CA PHE A 672 6.73 1.81 -12.06
C PHE A 672 6.01 1.19 -13.27
N ASN A 673 5.94 1.96 -14.34
CA ASN A 673 5.32 1.56 -15.59
C ASN A 673 6.39 1.21 -16.63
N GLN A 674 6.21 0.07 -17.30
CA GLN A 674 6.98 -0.25 -18.50
C GLN A 674 6.02 -0.87 -19.53
N SER A 675 5.77 -0.15 -20.62
CA SER A 675 4.93 -0.62 -21.72
C SER A 675 5.72 -0.90 -23.01
N GLY A 676 6.98 -0.47 -23.04
CA GLY A 676 7.90 -0.63 -24.16
C GLY A 676 9.31 -0.22 -23.72
N GLY A 677 10.20 -0.01 -24.70
CA GLY A 677 11.58 0.41 -24.45
C GLY A 677 12.43 -0.60 -23.68
N ASP A 678 13.68 -0.21 -23.45
CA ASP A 678 14.67 -1.02 -22.75
C ASP A 678 15.09 -0.34 -21.45
N ILE A 679 15.12 -1.10 -20.36
CA ILE A 679 15.73 -0.71 -19.09
C ILE A 679 16.96 -1.60 -18.92
N VAL A 680 18.14 -1.00 -18.80
CA VAL A 680 19.41 -1.70 -18.67
C VAL A 680 20.05 -1.24 -17.37
N VAL A 681 20.20 -2.17 -16.41
CA VAL A 681 20.81 -1.90 -15.11
C VAL A 681 22.08 -2.71 -14.99
N ASP A 682 23.17 -2.03 -14.68
CA ASP A 682 24.47 -2.65 -14.50
C ASP A 682 25.14 -2.06 -13.28
N GLY A 683 25.19 -2.85 -12.20
CA GLY A 683 25.77 -2.42 -10.93
C GLY A 683 27.17 -2.98 -10.66
N ASN A 684 27.82 -3.57 -11.66
CA ASN A 684 29.11 -4.24 -11.53
C ASN A 684 30.12 -3.64 -12.51
N ASP A 685 31.08 -2.89 -12.00
CA ASP A 685 32.13 -2.26 -12.79
C ASP A 685 33.34 -3.19 -12.93
N GLY A 686 33.29 -4.16 -13.84
CA GLY A 686 34.45 -5.03 -14.13
C GLY A 686 34.85 -5.97 -12.99
N GLY A 687 33.94 -6.27 -12.06
CA GLY A 687 34.21 -7.02 -10.83
C GLY A 687 34.86 -6.19 -9.71
N ILE A 688 35.03 -4.87 -9.88
CA ILE A 688 35.69 -3.99 -8.91
C ILE A 688 34.69 -3.45 -7.89
N ALA A 689 34.73 -3.98 -6.66
CA ALA A 689 33.78 -3.63 -5.61
C ALA A 689 33.71 -2.13 -5.24
N ALA A 690 34.82 -1.39 -5.34
CA ALA A 690 34.88 0.03 -4.95
C ALA A 690 34.14 0.97 -5.92
N THR A 691 34.02 0.58 -7.18
CA THR A 691 33.33 1.34 -8.24
C THR A 691 32.01 0.70 -8.67
N SER A 692 31.59 -0.36 -7.97
CA SER A 692 30.32 -1.08 -8.16
C SER A 692 29.30 -0.71 -7.07
N VAL A 693 28.05 -1.15 -7.24
CA VAL A 693 27.02 -1.04 -6.20
C VAL A 693 27.51 -1.68 -4.90
N ALA A 694 27.31 -0.97 -3.79
CA ALA A 694 27.84 -1.33 -2.49
C ALA A 694 27.17 -2.59 -1.91
N SER A 695 27.95 -3.40 -1.18
CA SER A 695 27.45 -4.56 -0.42
C SER A 695 26.21 -4.22 0.42
N GLY A 696 25.20 -5.09 0.37
CA GLY A 696 23.92 -4.90 1.09
C GLY A 696 22.89 -4.05 0.33
N THR A 697 23.26 -3.44 -0.80
CA THR A 697 22.32 -2.71 -1.68
C THR A 697 21.99 -3.55 -2.91
N PRO A 698 20.73 -3.93 -3.15
CA PRO A 698 20.38 -4.64 -4.37
C PRO A 698 20.61 -3.79 -5.62
N ILE A 699 21.00 -4.41 -6.74
CA ILE A 699 21.10 -3.74 -8.05
C ILE A 699 19.70 -3.30 -8.51
N VAL A 700 18.70 -4.16 -8.34
CA VAL A 700 17.28 -3.82 -8.54
C VAL A 700 16.51 -4.09 -7.26
N LEU A 701 15.89 -3.06 -6.69
CA LEU A 701 15.01 -3.15 -5.54
C LEU A 701 13.62 -2.59 -5.86
N LEU A 702 12.60 -3.44 -5.81
CA LEU A 702 11.21 -3.10 -6.05
C LEU A 702 10.42 -3.24 -4.75
N SER A 703 10.27 -2.14 -4.00
CA SER A 703 9.47 -2.10 -2.77
C SER A 703 8.01 -1.67 -3.01
N THR A 704 7.66 -1.31 -4.25
CA THR A 704 6.28 -1.00 -4.66
C THR A 704 5.55 -2.21 -5.23
N ASN A 705 4.23 -2.25 -5.06
CA ASN A 705 3.32 -3.14 -5.77
C ASN A 705 2.57 -2.45 -6.92
N ASN A 706 2.74 -1.14 -7.13
CA ASN A 706 2.16 -0.44 -8.29
C ASN A 706 3.10 -0.55 -9.50
N ILE A 707 3.24 -1.78 -9.98
CA ILE A 707 4.10 -2.16 -11.10
C ILE A 707 3.21 -2.52 -12.28
N ASN A 708 3.23 -1.70 -13.33
CA ASN A 708 2.47 -1.93 -14.56
C ASN A 708 3.44 -2.24 -15.70
N TRP A 709 3.88 -3.50 -15.73
CA TRP A 709 4.79 -4.01 -16.76
C TRP A 709 3.99 -4.76 -17.82
N THR A 710 3.68 -4.03 -18.89
CA THR A 710 2.82 -4.44 -20.00
C THR A 710 3.57 -4.56 -21.32
N GLY A 711 4.91 -4.49 -21.31
CA GLY A 711 5.75 -4.64 -22.49
C GLY A 711 7.17 -4.12 -22.25
N GLY A 712 8.09 -4.33 -23.19
CA GLY A 712 9.49 -3.88 -23.09
C GLY A 712 10.43 -4.92 -22.46
N ASN A 713 11.73 -4.60 -22.44
CA ASN A 713 12.76 -5.45 -21.83
C ASN A 713 13.36 -4.79 -20.59
N PHE A 714 13.55 -5.57 -19.53
CA PHE A 714 14.35 -5.19 -18.37
C PHE A 714 15.57 -6.09 -18.32
N THR A 715 16.77 -5.55 -18.52
CA THR A 715 18.03 -6.29 -18.49
C THR A 715 18.83 -5.92 -17.25
N VAL A 716 19.20 -6.90 -16.44
CA VAL A 716 20.28 -6.74 -15.45
C VAL A 716 21.54 -7.35 -16.04
N VAL A 717 22.54 -6.53 -16.35
CA VAL A 717 23.68 -6.92 -17.20
C VAL A 717 24.61 -7.88 -16.49
N ASP A 718 24.90 -7.62 -15.22
CA ASP A 718 25.94 -8.29 -14.45
C ASP A 718 25.50 -8.62 -13.02
N PRO A 719 26.03 -9.70 -12.41
CA PRO A 719 25.76 -10.04 -11.02
C PRO A 719 26.49 -9.08 -10.09
N HIS A 720 26.16 -9.09 -8.81
CA HIS A 720 26.78 -8.19 -7.83
C HIS A 720 28.30 -8.44 -7.69
N ALA A 721 29.11 -7.37 -7.74
CA ALA A 721 30.58 -7.45 -7.69
C ALA A 721 31.15 -7.81 -6.30
N ASN A 722 30.40 -7.52 -5.23
CA ASN A 722 30.84 -7.80 -3.86
C ASN A 722 30.68 -9.28 -3.46
N SER A 723 31.54 -9.75 -2.56
CA SER A 723 31.53 -11.13 -2.04
C SER A 723 30.43 -11.40 -1.01
N THR A 724 29.80 -10.38 -0.44
CA THR A 724 28.61 -10.53 0.41
C THR A 724 27.41 -11.00 -0.42
N ALA A 725 26.59 -11.88 0.14
CA ALA A 725 25.39 -12.43 -0.48
C ALA A 725 24.28 -11.37 -0.70
N THR A 726 24.49 -10.46 -1.65
CA THR A 726 23.59 -9.35 -2.00
C THR A 726 22.71 -9.72 -3.18
N LEU A 727 21.46 -9.24 -3.20
CA LEU A 727 20.51 -9.55 -4.26
C LEU A 727 20.85 -8.79 -5.55
N THR A 728 20.77 -9.46 -6.69
CA THR A 728 20.87 -8.79 -7.99
C THR A 728 19.52 -8.18 -8.37
N PHE A 729 18.44 -8.94 -8.13
CA PHE A 729 17.08 -8.47 -8.32
C PHE A 729 16.23 -8.86 -7.12
N SER A 730 15.48 -7.90 -6.58
CA SER A 730 14.63 -8.10 -5.40
C SER A 730 13.28 -7.45 -5.58
N TYR A 731 12.22 -8.25 -5.41
CA TYR A 731 10.89 -7.75 -5.11
C TYR A 731 10.69 -7.79 -3.58
N ASN A 732 10.48 -6.63 -2.97
CA ASN A 732 10.30 -6.49 -1.52
C ASN A 732 8.98 -5.82 -1.15
N ASN A 733 7.85 -6.48 -1.48
CA ASN A 733 6.51 -6.05 -1.10
C ASN A 733 5.61 -7.26 -0.76
N GLY A 734 4.68 -7.08 0.18
CA GLY A 734 3.81 -8.16 0.68
C GLY A 734 2.58 -8.49 -0.18
N LEU A 735 2.32 -7.72 -1.25
CA LEU A 735 1.28 -8.01 -2.23
C LEU A 735 1.87 -8.71 -3.45
N SER A 736 1.04 -9.43 -4.21
CA SER A 736 1.50 -10.04 -5.46
C SER A 736 1.22 -9.13 -6.66
N VAL A 737 2.12 -9.14 -7.64
CA VAL A 737 2.03 -8.39 -8.89
C VAL A 737 2.12 -9.37 -10.06
N GLU A 738 1.26 -9.14 -11.04
CA GLU A 738 1.11 -9.96 -12.24
C GLU A 738 1.70 -9.24 -13.45
N VAL A 739 2.92 -9.62 -13.86
CA VAL A 739 3.55 -9.06 -15.06
C VAL A 739 2.93 -9.70 -16.31
N ALA A 740 2.73 -8.91 -17.36
CA ALA A 740 2.18 -9.39 -18.62
C ALA A 740 3.22 -10.21 -19.40
N SER A 741 2.76 -11.20 -20.17
CA SER A 741 3.62 -12.12 -20.94
C SER A 741 4.33 -11.47 -22.15
N ASN A 742 4.08 -10.19 -22.42
CA ASN A 742 4.79 -9.40 -23.42
C ASN A 742 5.94 -8.57 -22.83
N HIS A 743 6.11 -8.56 -21.51
CA HIS A 743 7.28 -8.02 -20.82
C HIS A 743 8.33 -9.13 -20.62
N THR A 744 9.61 -8.78 -20.71
CA THR A 744 10.71 -9.73 -20.55
C THR A 744 11.74 -9.21 -19.54
N LEU A 745 12.00 -10.01 -18.49
CA LEU A 745 13.16 -9.84 -17.62
C LEU A 745 14.34 -10.66 -18.18
N LYS A 746 15.49 -10.02 -18.37
CA LYS A 746 16.74 -10.63 -18.85
C LYS A 746 17.80 -10.53 -17.76
N LEU A 747 18.42 -11.67 -17.42
CA LEU A 747 19.60 -11.71 -16.56
C LEU A 747 20.82 -12.03 -17.44
N GLY A 748 21.72 -11.07 -17.54
CA GLY A 748 22.77 -11.04 -18.55
C GLY A 748 22.29 -10.45 -19.89
N ASN A 749 23.24 -9.92 -20.66
CA ASN A 749 23.01 -9.33 -21.98
C ASN A 749 23.62 -10.14 -23.14
N GLY A 750 24.21 -11.31 -22.86
CA GLY A 750 24.89 -12.13 -23.87
C GLY A 750 26.30 -11.66 -24.26
N VAL A 751 26.83 -10.62 -23.61
CA VAL A 751 28.09 -9.97 -23.99
C VAL A 751 29.04 -9.78 -22.80
N SER A 752 28.54 -9.33 -21.64
CA SER A 752 29.39 -9.03 -20.48
C SER A 752 29.91 -10.31 -19.81
N ILE A 753 31.18 -10.27 -19.41
CA ILE A 753 31.88 -11.33 -18.67
C ILE A 753 32.29 -10.90 -17.26
N ASP A 754 31.82 -9.73 -16.79
CA ASP A 754 32.23 -9.16 -15.52
C ASP A 754 31.94 -10.13 -14.36
N ALA A 755 32.95 -10.40 -13.54
CA ALA A 755 32.86 -11.47 -12.55
C ALA A 755 31.92 -11.08 -11.40
N GLY A 756 31.09 -12.04 -10.95
CA GLY A 756 30.36 -11.90 -9.69
C GLY A 756 31.29 -12.08 -8.48
N GLY A 757 31.05 -11.33 -7.41
CA GLY A 757 31.88 -11.41 -6.21
C GLY A 757 31.62 -12.63 -5.34
N ASN A 758 30.40 -13.19 -5.39
CA ASN A 758 29.98 -14.31 -4.55
C ASN A 758 29.80 -15.60 -5.38
N SER A 759 30.44 -16.69 -4.94
CA SER A 759 30.40 -17.98 -5.66
C SER A 759 29.07 -18.73 -5.59
N THR A 760 28.19 -18.38 -4.67
CA THR A 760 26.89 -19.05 -4.46
C THR A 760 25.72 -18.14 -4.83
N ASN A 761 25.85 -16.85 -4.56
CA ASN A 761 24.83 -15.81 -4.70
C ASN A 761 25.21 -14.90 -5.88
N GLN A 762 25.25 -15.51 -7.06
CA GLN A 762 25.70 -14.95 -8.33
C GLN A 762 24.66 -13.96 -8.88
N PHE A 763 23.98 -14.25 -10.01
CA PHE A 763 22.75 -13.54 -10.36
C PHE A 763 21.61 -14.02 -9.45
N ARG A 764 21.57 -13.49 -8.23
CA ARG A 764 20.58 -13.88 -7.23
C ARG A 764 19.27 -13.14 -7.46
N LEU A 765 18.27 -13.86 -7.97
CA LEU A 765 16.93 -13.38 -8.29
C LEU A 765 15.96 -13.74 -7.17
N ASP A 766 15.45 -12.73 -6.46
CA ASP A 766 14.44 -12.91 -5.42
C ASP A 766 13.14 -12.18 -5.80
N THR A 767 12.08 -12.96 -6.01
CA THR A 767 10.75 -12.49 -6.39
C THR A 767 9.71 -12.69 -5.27
N TYR A 768 10.12 -13.03 -4.04
CA TYR A 768 9.20 -13.41 -2.95
C TYR A 768 9.60 -12.85 -1.58
N THR A 769 8.61 -12.36 -0.83
CA THR A 769 8.82 -11.69 0.47
C THR A 769 8.24 -12.42 1.67
N GLY A 770 7.73 -13.63 1.47
CA GLY A 770 7.00 -14.37 2.51
C GLY A 770 5.48 -14.26 2.38
N THR A 771 4.96 -13.22 1.71
CA THR A 771 3.51 -13.02 1.53
C THR A 771 3.10 -12.57 0.12
N GLY A 772 3.96 -11.82 -0.58
CA GLY A 772 3.72 -11.32 -1.93
C GLY A 772 4.75 -11.83 -2.94
N ARG A 773 4.35 -11.94 -4.22
CA ARG A 773 5.23 -12.38 -5.33
C ARG A 773 5.18 -11.44 -6.52
N LEU A 774 6.33 -11.26 -7.18
CA LEU A 774 6.37 -10.76 -8.55
C LEU A 774 6.29 -11.94 -9.53
N ASN A 775 5.13 -12.14 -10.14
CA ASN A 775 4.93 -13.18 -11.16
C ASN A 775 5.39 -12.63 -12.51
N LEU A 776 6.50 -13.16 -13.02
CA LEU A 776 7.19 -12.63 -14.19
C LEU A 776 6.41 -12.90 -15.49
N GLY A 777 6.60 -12.03 -16.49
CA GLY A 777 6.16 -12.25 -17.86
C GLY A 777 7.00 -13.36 -18.52
N ASN A 778 7.97 -12.98 -19.34
CA ASN A 778 9.02 -13.88 -19.79
C ASN A 778 10.29 -13.72 -18.94
N LEU A 779 11.06 -14.80 -18.81
CA LEU A 779 12.38 -14.78 -18.20
C LEU A 779 13.42 -15.32 -19.19
N GLU A 780 14.45 -14.52 -19.45
CA GLU A 780 15.59 -14.89 -20.28
C GLU A 780 16.88 -14.92 -19.46
N ILE A 781 17.62 -16.03 -19.57
CA ILE A 781 18.91 -16.22 -18.92
C ILE A 781 19.99 -16.19 -20.00
N ASN A 782 20.74 -15.09 -20.06
CA ASN A 782 21.70 -14.79 -21.12
C ASN A 782 23.03 -14.27 -20.54
N THR A 783 23.64 -15.04 -19.65
CA THR A 783 24.76 -14.61 -18.81
C THR A 783 26.14 -14.85 -19.41
N ILE A 784 26.24 -15.71 -20.45
CA ILE A 784 27.47 -16.26 -21.07
C ILE A 784 28.47 -16.87 -20.06
N ALA A 785 29.47 -17.62 -20.56
CA ALA A 785 30.45 -18.27 -19.69
C ALA A 785 31.34 -17.22 -18.99
N GLY A 786 31.39 -17.26 -17.66
CA GLY A 786 32.21 -16.37 -16.84
C GLY A 786 32.20 -16.77 -15.36
N VAL A 787 33.03 -16.11 -14.55
CA VAL A 787 33.19 -16.46 -13.13
C VAL A 787 32.01 -15.92 -12.33
N ASN A 788 31.33 -16.80 -11.59
CA ASN A 788 30.24 -16.46 -10.68
C ASN A 788 29.04 -15.73 -11.36
N ARG A 789 28.60 -16.21 -12.53
CA ARG A 789 27.51 -15.63 -13.36
C ARG A 789 26.26 -16.51 -13.58
N ASN A 790 26.12 -17.60 -12.85
CA ASN A 790 24.94 -18.45 -12.86
C ASN A 790 23.76 -17.72 -12.23
N VAL A 791 22.55 -17.98 -12.71
CA VAL A 791 21.33 -17.46 -12.09
C VAL A 791 20.88 -18.39 -10.97
N THR A 792 20.60 -17.82 -9.80
CA THR A 792 20.14 -18.57 -8.62
C THR A 792 18.87 -17.97 -8.05
N ILE A 793 17.99 -18.83 -7.55
CA ILE A 793 16.71 -18.44 -6.95
C ILE A 793 16.62 -18.96 -5.51
N PRO A 794 16.49 -18.09 -4.49
CA PRO A 794 16.37 -18.51 -3.10
C PRO A 794 14.95 -19.04 -2.76
N TYR A 795 13.94 -18.63 -3.54
CA TYR A 795 12.54 -18.99 -3.35
C TYR A 795 11.89 -19.38 -4.68
N ALA A 796 10.64 -19.83 -4.62
CA ALA A 796 9.90 -20.22 -5.80
C ALA A 796 9.75 -19.04 -6.79
N THR A 797 10.11 -19.26 -8.05
CA THR A 797 10.09 -18.25 -9.10
C THR A 797 9.09 -18.63 -10.18
N PRO A 798 7.95 -17.93 -10.26
CA PRO A 798 6.96 -18.14 -11.29
C PRO A 798 7.16 -17.25 -12.51
N ILE A 799 7.01 -17.86 -13.68
CA ILE A 799 7.15 -17.27 -15.00
C ILE A 799 5.86 -17.59 -15.76
N LYS A 800 5.04 -16.59 -16.02
CA LYS A 800 3.72 -16.78 -16.65
C LYS A 800 3.84 -17.03 -18.15
N GLY A 801 4.83 -16.42 -18.78
CA GLY A 801 5.20 -16.60 -20.17
C GLY A 801 6.29 -17.66 -20.32
N ASN A 802 7.23 -17.38 -21.22
CA ASN A 802 8.29 -18.32 -21.58
C ASN A 802 9.52 -18.19 -20.68
N LEU A 803 10.17 -19.32 -20.43
CA LEU A 803 11.53 -19.39 -19.88
C LEU A 803 12.49 -19.76 -21.01
N THR A 804 13.49 -18.91 -21.25
CA THR A 804 14.56 -19.18 -22.23
C THR A 804 15.92 -19.13 -21.56
N ILE A 805 16.69 -20.20 -21.66
CA ILE A 805 18.11 -20.24 -21.26
C ILE A 805 18.95 -20.26 -22.53
N TYR A 806 19.77 -19.24 -22.74
CA TYR A 806 20.65 -19.15 -23.90
C TYR A 806 21.90 -20.04 -23.74
N SER A 807 22.57 -20.33 -24.86
CA SER A 807 23.83 -21.07 -24.86
C SER A 807 24.86 -20.43 -23.92
N ASN A 808 25.71 -21.26 -23.30
CA ASN A 808 26.74 -20.84 -22.34
C ASN A 808 26.20 -20.12 -21.09
N SER A 809 24.89 -20.18 -20.83
CA SER A 809 24.27 -19.65 -19.62
C SER A 809 23.79 -20.79 -18.72
N GLU A 810 23.77 -20.58 -17.40
CA GLU A 810 23.28 -21.56 -16.44
C GLU A 810 22.21 -20.95 -15.52
N PHE A 811 21.10 -21.68 -15.39
CA PHE A 811 20.05 -21.39 -14.41
C PHE A 811 19.96 -22.53 -13.38
N ILE A 812 20.17 -22.19 -12.11
CA ILE A 812 20.08 -23.11 -10.98
C ILE A 812 18.71 -22.95 -10.32
N GLY A 813 17.82 -23.90 -10.61
CA GLY A 813 16.50 -24.06 -10.00
C GLY A 813 16.59 -24.62 -8.58
N GLY A 814 17.20 -23.86 -7.67
CA GLY A 814 17.37 -24.18 -6.24
C GLY A 814 16.05 -24.34 -5.48
N SER A 815 14.99 -23.72 -6.00
CA SER A 815 13.61 -23.80 -5.50
C SER A 815 12.66 -24.10 -6.66
N VAL A 816 11.35 -24.09 -6.39
CA VAL A 816 10.33 -24.41 -7.42
C VAL A 816 10.40 -23.39 -8.56
N VAL A 817 10.56 -23.89 -9.79
CA VAL A 817 10.45 -23.09 -11.01
C VAL A 817 9.12 -23.39 -11.67
N THR A 818 8.23 -22.42 -11.73
CA THR A 818 6.93 -22.57 -12.40
C THR A 818 6.96 -21.86 -13.74
N VAL A 819 6.62 -22.57 -14.81
CA VAL A 819 6.54 -22.05 -16.18
C VAL A 819 5.12 -22.20 -16.70
N GLY A 820 4.49 -21.10 -17.07
CA GLY A 820 3.14 -21.04 -17.66
C GLY A 820 3.11 -21.17 -19.18
N GLY A 821 4.19 -20.75 -19.86
CA GLY A 821 4.42 -20.88 -21.30
C GLY A 821 5.40 -22.00 -21.67
N ASN A 822 6.24 -21.74 -22.68
CA ASN A 822 7.25 -22.70 -23.15
C ASN A 822 8.56 -22.60 -22.35
N PHE A 823 9.26 -23.72 -22.22
CA PHE A 823 10.62 -23.76 -21.68
C PHE A 823 11.62 -24.16 -22.79
N ILE A 824 12.44 -23.21 -23.22
CA ILE A 824 13.53 -23.41 -24.16
C ILE A 824 14.87 -23.39 -23.41
N ASN A 825 15.58 -24.51 -23.36
CA ASN A 825 16.90 -24.60 -22.75
C ASN A 825 17.98 -24.90 -23.79
N ASN A 826 18.78 -23.89 -24.15
CA ASN A 826 19.97 -24.02 -24.99
C ASN A 826 21.28 -23.95 -24.17
N GLY A 827 21.19 -23.69 -22.86
CA GLY A 827 22.31 -23.63 -21.93
C GLY A 827 22.29 -24.81 -20.96
N ILE A 828 22.39 -24.51 -19.66
CA ILE A 828 22.31 -25.50 -18.59
C ILE A 828 21.15 -25.13 -17.65
N PHE A 829 20.24 -26.09 -17.43
CA PHE A 829 19.27 -26.01 -16.34
C PHE A 829 19.64 -27.03 -15.26
N THR A 830 20.04 -26.52 -14.09
CA THR A 830 20.36 -27.34 -12.92
C THR A 830 19.15 -27.36 -11.98
N SER A 831 18.34 -28.42 -12.09
CA SER A 831 17.07 -28.60 -11.39
C SER A 831 17.24 -29.41 -10.11
N THR A 832 17.63 -28.75 -9.02
CA THR A 832 17.76 -29.40 -7.70
C THR A 832 16.41 -29.49 -6.96
N SER A 833 15.38 -28.77 -7.43
CA SER A 833 14.02 -28.76 -6.90
C SER A 833 12.99 -29.18 -7.96
N THR A 834 11.74 -28.74 -7.83
CA THR A 834 10.65 -29.07 -8.76
C THR A 834 10.61 -28.12 -9.95
N LEU A 835 10.66 -28.68 -11.17
CA LEU A 835 10.18 -27.99 -12.36
C LEU A 835 8.67 -28.21 -12.48
N GLN A 836 7.89 -27.14 -12.59
CA GLN A 836 6.44 -27.20 -12.65
C GLN A 836 5.91 -26.50 -13.90
N MET A 837 5.25 -27.26 -14.77
CA MET A 837 4.55 -26.73 -15.94
C MET A 837 3.10 -26.47 -15.55
N SER A 838 2.80 -25.22 -15.18
CA SER A 838 1.48 -24.79 -14.69
C SER A 838 1.32 -23.27 -14.78
N ALA A 839 0.09 -22.79 -14.63
CA ALA A 839 -0.15 -21.36 -14.39
C ALA A 839 0.09 -21.00 -12.91
N MET A 840 0.21 -19.70 -12.63
CA MET A 840 0.27 -19.15 -11.28
C MET A 840 -0.46 -17.79 -11.24
N THR A 841 -1.21 -17.57 -10.16
CA THR A 841 -1.80 -16.26 -9.82
C THR A 841 -1.56 -16.00 -8.34
N GLY A 842 -1.01 -14.84 -8.01
CA GLY A 842 -0.53 -14.55 -6.67
C GLY A 842 0.51 -15.57 -6.22
N THR A 843 0.23 -16.29 -5.12
CA THR A 843 1.08 -17.35 -4.58
C THR A 843 0.59 -18.77 -4.90
N THR A 844 -0.51 -18.90 -5.64
CA THR A 844 -1.20 -20.18 -5.87
C THR A 844 -0.97 -20.68 -7.28
N ALA A 845 -0.51 -21.93 -7.40
CA ALA A 845 -0.42 -22.61 -8.68
C ALA A 845 -1.80 -23.13 -9.13
N SER A 846 -2.06 -23.06 -10.43
CA SER A 846 -3.27 -23.56 -11.07
C SER A 846 -2.94 -24.22 -12.42
N ALA A 847 -3.90 -24.93 -13.00
CA ALA A 847 -3.68 -25.58 -14.29
C ALA A 847 -3.47 -24.54 -15.40
N SER A 848 -2.43 -24.72 -16.23
CA SER A 848 -2.25 -23.88 -17.43
C SER A 848 -3.24 -24.27 -18.52
N ALA A 849 -3.92 -23.28 -19.11
CA ALA A 849 -4.77 -23.49 -20.28
C ALA A 849 -3.99 -23.39 -21.61
N GLN A 850 -2.70 -23.05 -21.56
CA GLN A 850 -1.84 -22.93 -22.74
C GLN A 850 -1.17 -24.27 -23.07
N ALA A 851 -1.04 -24.61 -24.35
CA ALA A 851 -0.17 -25.72 -24.75
C ALA A 851 1.28 -25.34 -24.48
N GLN A 852 2.05 -26.25 -23.87
CA GLN A 852 3.42 -25.99 -23.46
C GLN A 852 4.39 -26.96 -24.13
N THR A 853 5.60 -26.49 -24.39
CA THR A 853 6.69 -27.32 -24.91
C THR A 853 7.93 -27.17 -24.03
N ILE A 854 8.63 -28.28 -23.78
CA ILE A 854 10.00 -28.29 -23.26
C ILE A 854 10.92 -28.66 -24.41
N SER A 855 11.84 -27.78 -24.76
CA SER A 855 12.71 -27.91 -25.94
C SER A 855 14.10 -27.30 -25.72
N GLY A 856 14.93 -27.37 -26.75
CA GLY A 856 16.25 -26.76 -26.81
C GLY A 856 17.37 -27.80 -26.93
N THR A 857 18.59 -27.29 -27.11
CA THR A 857 19.80 -28.10 -27.35
C THR A 857 20.69 -28.26 -26.11
N GLY A 858 20.28 -27.65 -25.00
CA GLY A 858 21.04 -27.56 -23.77
C GLY A 858 20.95 -28.79 -22.87
N VAL A 859 21.59 -28.70 -21.71
CA VAL A 859 21.67 -29.77 -20.72
C VAL A 859 20.65 -29.53 -19.61
N PHE A 860 19.83 -30.55 -19.34
CA PHE A 860 19.02 -30.65 -18.13
C PHE A 860 19.72 -31.61 -17.16
N ARG A 861 19.97 -31.16 -15.92
CA ARG A 861 20.63 -31.96 -14.88
C ARG A 861 20.03 -31.71 -13.51
N ASN A 862 19.92 -32.73 -12.67
CA ASN A 862 19.43 -32.57 -11.30
C ASN A 862 20.52 -32.17 -10.28
N LEU A 863 21.80 -32.34 -10.65
CA LEU A 863 22.97 -32.01 -9.84
C LEU A 863 24.07 -31.41 -10.72
N ALA A 864 24.85 -30.48 -10.15
CA ALA A 864 25.96 -29.86 -10.86
C ALA A 864 27.11 -30.85 -11.12
N THR A 865 27.39 -31.71 -10.15
CA THR A 865 28.41 -32.76 -10.20
C THR A 865 27.73 -34.13 -10.22
N SER A 866 28.14 -34.99 -11.16
CA SER A 866 27.62 -36.37 -11.30
C SER A 866 26.09 -36.49 -11.30
N PRO A 867 25.39 -35.88 -12.28
CA PRO A 867 23.93 -35.92 -12.35
C PRO A 867 23.40 -37.34 -12.49
N THR A 868 22.31 -37.64 -11.78
CA THR A 868 21.66 -38.95 -11.77
C THR A 868 20.37 -38.98 -12.59
N ALA A 869 19.85 -37.80 -12.94
CA ALA A 869 18.69 -37.59 -13.81
C ALA A 869 18.74 -36.16 -14.40
N ASN A 870 17.79 -35.85 -15.30
CA ASN A 870 17.63 -34.52 -15.86
C ASN A 870 16.97 -33.54 -14.88
N LEU A 871 16.01 -34.03 -14.08
CA LEU A 871 15.24 -33.24 -13.11
C LEU A 871 15.16 -33.95 -11.75
N SER A 872 15.19 -33.20 -10.66
CA SER A 872 14.90 -33.75 -9.33
C SER A 872 13.45 -34.15 -9.19
N SER A 873 12.53 -33.23 -9.51
CA SER A 873 11.08 -33.48 -9.51
C SER A 873 10.42 -32.75 -10.68
N PHE A 874 9.33 -33.31 -11.20
CA PHE A 874 8.59 -32.74 -12.33
C PHE A 874 7.09 -32.76 -12.06
N THR A 875 6.44 -31.61 -12.15
CA THR A 875 4.98 -31.48 -11.98
C THR A 875 4.36 -30.98 -13.28
N VAL A 876 3.30 -31.64 -13.73
CA VAL A 876 2.47 -31.20 -14.85
C VAL A 876 1.06 -30.93 -14.35
N ASN A 877 0.62 -29.69 -14.56
CA ASN A 877 -0.73 -29.23 -14.25
C ASN A 877 -1.21 -28.31 -15.40
N ASN A 878 -1.82 -28.91 -16.41
CA ASN A 878 -2.13 -28.25 -17.67
C ASN A 878 -3.46 -28.77 -18.25
N THR A 879 -4.51 -27.96 -18.29
CA THR A 879 -5.82 -28.35 -18.82
C THR A 879 -5.94 -28.26 -20.33
N ASN A 880 -4.90 -27.76 -21.02
CA ASN A 880 -4.93 -27.70 -22.48
C ASN A 880 -5.01 -29.12 -23.07
N ALA A 881 -5.84 -29.30 -24.10
CA ALA A 881 -6.05 -30.60 -24.74
C ALA A 881 -4.77 -31.19 -25.35
N THR A 882 -3.83 -30.34 -25.79
CA THR A 882 -2.50 -30.73 -26.25
C THR A 882 -1.56 -31.01 -25.08
N GLY A 883 -1.75 -30.38 -23.93
CA GLY A 883 -0.93 -30.56 -22.73
C GLY A 883 0.51 -30.08 -22.88
N VAL A 884 1.45 -30.83 -22.30
CA VAL A 884 2.89 -30.56 -22.32
C VAL A 884 3.59 -31.49 -23.30
N THR A 885 4.28 -30.94 -24.28
CA THR A 885 5.04 -31.71 -25.27
C THR A 885 6.54 -31.71 -24.96
N LEU A 886 7.13 -32.90 -24.88
CA LEU A 886 8.58 -33.05 -24.74
C LEU A 886 9.23 -33.11 -26.12
N SER A 887 10.04 -32.11 -26.43
CA SER A 887 10.92 -32.07 -27.61
C SER A 887 12.36 -32.46 -27.28
N VAL A 888 12.59 -32.92 -26.05
CA VAL A 888 13.86 -33.44 -25.52
C VAL A 888 13.55 -34.63 -24.58
N PRO A 889 14.44 -35.63 -24.46
CA PRO A 889 14.28 -36.67 -23.45
C PRO A 889 14.50 -36.11 -22.04
N LEU A 890 13.69 -36.55 -21.08
CA LEU A 890 13.79 -36.14 -19.67
C LEU A 890 13.70 -37.35 -18.73
N SER A 891 14.58 -37.38 -17.74
CA SER A 891 14.55 -38.30 -16.61
C SER A 891 14.29 -37.56 -15.30
N VAL A 892 13.52 -38.17 -14.39
CA VAL A 892 13.13 -37.60 -13.10
C VAL A 892 13.61 -38.52 -11.98
N SER A 893 14.51 -38.06 -11.11
CA SER A 893 15.06 -38.91 -10.04
C SER A 893 14.12 -39.09 -8.86
N GLY A 894 13.36 -38.05 -8.52
CA GLY A 894 12.47 -37.99 -7.36
C GLY A 894 11.02 -38.24 -7.75
N THR A 895 10.18 -37.19 -7.70
CA THR A 895 8.73 -37.31 -7.90
C THR A 895 8.29 -36.76 -9.25
N LEU A 896 7.53 -37.56 -10.00
CA LEU A 896 6.69 -37.11 -11.11
C LEU A 896 5.25 -36.95 -10.62
N THR A 897 4.72 -35.74 -10.71
CA THR A 897 3.33 -35.42 -10.33
C THR A 897 2.53 -35.08 -11.57
N LEU A 898 1.45 -35.82 -11.82
CA LEU A 898 0.48 -35.57 -12.89
C LEU A 898 -0.84 -35.13 -12.25
N THR A 899 -1.10 -33.83 -12.22
CA THR A 899 -2.31 -33.26 -11.61
C THR A 899 -3.45 -33.20 -12.63
N GLU A 900 -3.23 -32.49 -13.72
CA GLU A 900 -4.13 -32.36 -14.87
C GLU A 900 -3.28 -32.26 -16.15
N GLY A 901 -3.75 -32.81 -17.25
CA GLY A 901 -3.11 -32.66 -18.56
C GLY A 901 -2.34 -33.85 -19.09
N LYS A 902 -2.11 -33.81 -20.40
CA LYS A 902 -1.34 -34.83 -21.11
C LYS A 902 0.14 -34.48 -21.15
N VAL A 903 0.99 -35.49 -21.10
CA VAL A 903 2.43 -35.35 -21.43
C VAL A 903 2.71 -36.12 -22.71
N ASN A 904 3.05 -35.43 -23.79
CA ASN A 904 3.36 -36.07 -25.07
C ASN A 904 4.84 -36.46 -25.12
N THR A 905 5.07 -37.75 -25.37
CA THR A 905 6.41 -38.35 -25.45
C THR A 905 6.57 -39.09 -26.77
N THR A 906 7.81 -39.27 -27.20
CA THR A 906 8.14 -40.10 -28.37
C THR A 906 9.29 -41.05 -28.01
N THR A 907 9.63 -41.97 -28.90
CA THR A 907 10.81 -42.83 -28.72
C THR A 907 12.12 -42.04 -28.66
N ALA A 908 12.19 -40.86 -29.27
CA ALA A 908 13.34 -39.96 -29.18
C ALA A 908 13.29 -39.05 -27.93
N ASN A 909 12.09 -38.61 -27.54
CA ASN A 909 11.86 -37.71 -26.42
C ASN A 909 11.10 -38.44 -25.30
N LEU A 910 11.80 -39.39 -24.68
CA LEU A 910 11.24 -40.24 -23.63
C LEU A 910 11.13 -39.49 -22.30
N LEU A 911 10.08 -39.82 -21.54
CA LEU A 911 10.01 -39.50 -20.12
C LEU A 911 10.40 -40.75 -19.31
N ILE A 912 11.38 -40.60 -18.43
CA ILE A 912 11.91 -41.68 -17.58
C ILE A 912 11.68 -41.29 -16.11
N LEU A 913 11.09 -42.18 -15.31
CA LEU A 913 10.94 -41.99 -13.87
C LEU A 913 11.83 -42.96 -13.09
N GLY A 914 12.76 -42.41 -12.32
CA GLY A 914 13.84 -43.11 -11.63
C GLY A 914 15.21 -42.83 -12.25
N THR A 915 16.24 -43.30 -11.56
CA THR A 915 17.65 -43.25 -11.97
C THR A 915 18.09 -44.65 -12.44
N ALA A 916 19.35 -44.80 -12.85
CA ALA A 916 19.90 -46.11 -13.20
C ALA A 916 19.87 -47.14 -12.04
N THR A 917 19.81 -46.68 -10.78
CA THR A 917 19.93 -47.53 -9.59
C THR A 917 18.76 -47.41 -8.61
N THR A 918 17.88 -46.42 -8.77
CA THR A 918 16.86 -46.08 -7.77
C THR A 918 15.54 -45.73 -8.45
N THR A 919 14.43 -46.16 -7.86
CA THR A 919 13.08 -45.89 -8.36
C THR A 919 12.63 -44.47 -8.03
N GLY A 920 11.93 -43.83 -8.96
CA GLY A 920 11.22 -42.57 -8.70
C GLY A 920 9.77 -42.78 -8.24
N THR A 921 9.21 -41.78 -7.58
CA THR A 921 7.82 -41.77 -7.09
C THR A 921 6.90 -41.18 -8.14
N LEU A 922 5.79 -41.87 -8.44
CA LEU A 922 4.71 -41.35 -9.26
C LEU A 922 3.56 -40.90 -8.35
N SER A 923 3.10 -39.66 -8.53
CA SER A 923 1.89 -39.13 -7.90
C SER A 923 0.89 -38.74 -8.98
N GLY A 924 -0.36 -39.20 -8.86
CA GLY A 924 -1.40 -38.96 -9.86
C GLY A 924 -1.49 -40.05 -10.94
N GLY A 925 -2.03 -39.68 -12.11
CA GLY A 925 -2.42 -40.61 -13.16
C GLY A 925 -3.94 -40.84 -13.16
N SER A 926 -4.64 -40.25 -14.12
CA SER A 926 -6.09 -40.32 -14.25
C SER A 926 -6.54 -40.16 -15.71
N ASN A 927 -7.86 -40.24 -15.95
CA ASN A 927 -8.45 -39.88 -17.24
C ASN A 927 -8.19 -38.42 -17.67
N LEU A 928 -7.87 -37.53 -16.73
CA LEU A 928 -7.52 -36.14 -16.98
C LEU A 928 -6.01 -35.90 -17.03
N ALA A 929 -5.18 -36.82 -16.53
CA ALA A 929 -3.74 -36.64 -16.41
C ALA A 929 -2.94 -37.91 -16.74
N TYR A 930 -2.36 -38.00 -17.94
CA TYR A 930 -1.66 -39.20 -18.41
C TYR A 930 -0.61 -38.93 -19.49
N ILE A 931 0.26 -39.90 -19.72
CA ILE A 931 1.33 -39.84 -20.71
C ILE A 931 0.81 -40.37 -22.04
N THR A 932 0.91 -39.55 -23.09
CA THR A 932 0.54 -39.89 -24.45
C THR A 932 1.82 -40.28 -25.21
N GLY A 933 2.07 -41.59 -25.30
CA GLY A 933 3.32 -42.15 -25.84
C GLY A 933 4.08 -43.02 -24.85
N PRO A 934 5.34 -43.38 -25.16
CA PRO A 934 6.15 -44.28 -24.34
C PRO A 934 6.60 -43.64 -23.01
N PHE A 935 6.34 -44.33 -21.91
CA PHE A 935 6.80 -43.98 -20.56
C PHE A 935 7.72 -45.06 -19.99
N VAL A 936 8.86 -44.67 -19.42
CA VAL A 936 9.85 -45.59 -18.86
C VAL A 936 9.91 -45.44 -17.36
N ARG A 937 10.00 -46.56 -16.63
CA ARG A 937 10.24 -46.54 -15.19
C ARG A 937 11.37 -47.47 -14.79
N THR A 938 12.18 -46.99 -13.86
CA THR A 938 13.08 -47.84 -13.06
C THR A 938 12.26 -48.57 -12.00
N ILE A 939 12.54 -49.84 -11.83
CA ILE A 939 11.89 -50.75 -10.89
C ILE A 939 12.96 -51.27 -9.92
N ALA A 940 12.62 -51.28 -8.63
CA ALA A 940 13.52 -51.67 -7.56
C ALA A 940 13.93 -53.15 -7.70
N ASN A 941 15.08 -53.51 -7.12
CA ASN A 941 15.41 -54.90 -6.88
C ASN A 941 14.37 -55.53 -5.93
N SER A 942 14.07 -56.82 -6.10
CA SER A 942 13.11 -57.57 -5.29
C SER A 942 11.68 -57.02 -5.34
N ASN A 943 11.29 -56.34 -6.42
CA ASN A 943 9.91 -55.91 -6.62
C ASN A 943 9.01 -57.12 -6.83
N THR A 944 7.83 -57.11 -6.22
CA THR A 944 6.71 -58.03 -6.51
C THR A 944 5.37 -57.28 -6.54
N ALA A 945 5.42 -55.94 -6.51
CA ALA A 945 4.26 -55.07 -6.47
C ALA A 945 3.87 -54.61 -7.89
N TYR A 946 2.58 -54.28 -8.06
CA TYR A 946 2.07 -53.66 -9.27
C TYR A 946 2.51 -52.20 -9.38
N ILE A 947 3.31 -51.93 -10.41
CA ILE A 947 3.84 -50.61 -10.73
C ILE A 947 2.95 -49.97 -11.80
N LEU A 948 2.28 -48.86 -11.47
CA LEU A 948 1.42 -48.11 -12.39
C LEU A 948 2.23 -47.42 -13.50
N TYR A 949 1.77 -47.55 -14.74
CA TYR A 949 2.13 -46.72 -15.88
C TYR A 949 0.87 -45.99 -16.33
N PRO A 950 0.76 -44.67 -16.06
CA PRO A 950 -0.41 -43.88 -16.40
C PRO A 950 -0.32 -43.45 -17.87
N VAL A 951 -0.35 -44.42 -18.77
CA VAL A 951 -0.24 -44.20 -20.22
C VAL A 951 -1.62 -44.10 -20.88
N GLY A 952 -1.65 -43.54 -22.07
CA GLY A 952 -2.83 -43.43 -22.91
C GLY A 952 -2.47 -43.00 -24.33
N LYS A 953 -3.51 -42.83 -25.15
CA LYS A 953 -3.38 -42.29 -26.51
C LYS A 953 -4.46 -41.24 -26.75
N ALA A 954 -5.59 -41.56 -27.39
CA ALA A 954 -6.77 -40.69 -27.39
C ALA A 954 -7.46 -40.67 -26.01
N ALA A 955 -7.41 -41.79 -25.29
CA ALA A 955 -7.96 -41.96 -23.95
C ALA A 955 -6.94 -42.55 -22.97
N TYR A 956 -7.20 -42.40 -21.67
CA TYR A 956 -6.40 -43.00 -20.60
C TYR A 956 -6.58 -44.52 -20.58
N ALA A 957 -5.47 -45.23 -20.71
CA ALA A 957 -5.44 -46.68 -20.79
C ALA A 957 -4.24 -47.20 -19.97
N PRO A 958 -4.31 -47.11 -18.63
CA PRO A 958 -3.20 -47.46 -17.76
C PRO A 958 -2.88 -48.95 -17.81
N ILE A 959 -1.63 -49.27 -17.52
CA ILE A 959 -1.16 -50.64 -17.30
C ILE A 959 -0.41 -50.68 -15.97
N TRP A 960 -0.59 -51.75 -15.21
CA TRP A 960 0.25 -52.05 -14.06
C TRP A 960 1.04 -53.33 -14.32
N LEU A 961 2.34 -53.25 -14.09
CA LEU A 961 3.26 -54.36 -14.26
C LEU A 961 3.76 -54.78 -12.89
N SER A 962 3.69 -56.07 -12.57
CA SER A 962 4.30 -56.63 -11.36
C SER A 962 5.43 -57.60 -11.74
N PRO A 963 6.59 -57.09 -12.19
CA PRO A 963 7.75 -57.92 -12.44
C PRO A 963 8.41 -58.31 -11.12
N SER A 964 8.60 -59.60 -10.92
CA SER A 964 9.46 -60.18 -9.90
C SER A 964 10.92 -59.96 -10.29
N THR A 965 11.56 -58.94 -9.73
CA THR A 965 12.93 -58.54 -10.13
C THR A 965 14.00 -59.12 -9.22
N THR A 966 15.14 -59.50 -9.80
CA THR A 966 16.34 -59.95 -9.06
C THR A 966 17.51 -58.95 -9.11
N ALA A 967 17.33 -57.89 -9.89
CA ALA A 967 18.19 -56.72 -9.97
C ALA A 967 17.33 -55.49 -10.32
N VAL A 968 17.87 -54.29 -10.14
CA VAL A 968 17.22 -53.07 -10.65
C VAL A 968 16.95 -53.25 -12.14
N SER A 969 15.70 -53.05 -12.53
CA SER A 969 15.22 -53.30 -13.89
C SER A 969 14.51 -52.08 -14.42
N VAL A 970 14.52 -51.89 -15.74
CA VAL A 970 13.86 -50.77 -16.39
C VAL A 970 12.85 -51.33 -17.37
N MET A 971 11.59 -50.91 -17.23
CA MET A 971 10.54 -51.29 -18.17
C MET A 971 9.90 -50.06 -18.79
N LYS A 972 9.41 -50.23 -20.01
CA LYS A 972 8.67 -49.21 -20.76
C LYS A 972 7.21 -49.65 -20.87
N ALA A 973 6.29 -48.70 -20.96
CA ALA A 973 4.92 -48.96 -21.36
C ALA A 973 4.45 -47.91 -22.38
N GLU A 974 3.70 -48.34 -23.38
CA GLU A 974 2.96 -47.47 -24.31
C GLU A 974 1.59 -48.08 -24.62
N ALA A 975 0.56 -47.24 -24.70
CA ALA A 975 -0.78 -47.63 -25.12
C ALA A 975 -1.05 -47.22 -26.58
N PHE A 976 -1.80 -48.07 -27.29
CA PHE A 976 -2.18 -47.84 -28.69
C PHE A 976 -3.71 -47.96 -28.82
N ASP A 977 -4.31 -47.10 -29.65
CA ASP A 977 -5.76 -47.12 -29.95
C ASP A 977 -6.13 -48.08 -31.10
N SER A 978 -5.19 -48.92 -31.53
CA SER A 978 -5.40 -49.89 -32.60
C SER A 978 -4.64 -51.18 -32.31
N ASN A 979 -5.32 -52.31 -32.44
CA ASN A 979 -4.74 -53.64 -32.39
C ASN A 979 -4.89 -54.34 -33.73
N THR A 980 -3.75 -54.69 -34.35
CA THR A 980 -3.67 -55.37 -35.65
C THR A 980 -3.43 -56.87 -35.52
N GLY A 981 -3.33 -57.41 -34.29
CA GLY A 981 -3.17 -58.85 -34.08
C GLY A 981 -4.47 -59.63 -34.22
N THR A 982 -4.35 -60.96 -34.22
CA THR A 982 -5.49 -61.89 -34.37
C THR A 982 -5.71 -62.68 -33.07
N PRO A 983 -6.95 -63.08 -32.74
CA PRO A 983 -7.19 -63.98 -31.62
C PRO A 983 -6.64 -65.38 -31.93
N ALA A 984 -5.98 -66.01 -30.96
CA ALA A 984 -5.64 -67.43 -31.05
C ALA A 984 -6.88 -68.33 -30.86
N LEU A 985 -6.73 -69.63 -31.13
CA LEU A 985 -7.80 -70.61 -30.87
C LEU A 985 -8.27 -70.53 -29.40
N GLY A 986 -9.58 -70.39 -29.22
CA GLY A 986 -10.25 -70.28 -27.92
C GLY A 986 -10.33 -68.89 -27.32
N ILE A 987 -9.98 -67.85 -28.09
CA ILE A 987 -10.18 -66.45 -27.74
C ILE A 987 -11.24 -65.83 -28.64
N THR A 988 -12.21 -65.16 -28.04
CA THR A 988 -13.21 -64.32 -28.73
C THR A 988 -13.10 -62.88 -28.25
N ASN A 989 -13.71 -61.94 -28.99
CA ASN A 989 -13.79 -60.53 -28.60
C ASN A 989 -12.43 -59.89 -28.23
N LEU A 990 -11.35 -60.27 -28.93
CA LEU A 990 -10.07 -59.57 -28.84
C LEU A 990 -10.27 -58.09 -29.17
N SER A 991 -9.78 -57.20 -28.31
CA SER A 991 -9.91 -55.75 -28.53
C SER A 991 -9.22 -55.34 -29.82
N SER A 992 -9.96 -54.72 -30.74
CA SER A 992 -9.43 -54.09 -31.97
C SER A 992 -8.94 -52.66 -31.72
N THR A 993 -9.34 -52.04 -30.61
CA THR A 993 -9.08 -50.64 -30.30
C THR A 993 -8.05 -50.45 -29.19
N ARG A 994 -7.52 -51.52 -28.60
CA ARG A 994 -6.55 -51.40 -27.51
C ARG A 994 -5.50 -52.49 -27.52
N ARG A 995 -4.25 -52.06 -27.43
CA ARG A 995 -3.10 -52.89 -27.05
C ARG A 995 -2.07 -52.06 -26.30
N TRP A 996 -1.17 -52.75 -25.62
CA TRP A 996 -0.01 -52.17 -24.96
C TRP A 996 1.27 -52.83 -25.42
N GLU A 997 2.35 -52.05 -25.43
CA GLU A 997 3.72 -52.56 -25.52
C GLU A 997 4.43 -52.27 -24.22
N ALA A 998 4.87 -53.33 -23.54
CA ALA A 998 5.48 -53.27 -22.22
C ALA A 998 6.81 -54.02 -22.13
N PRO A 999 7.81 -53.74 -23.00
CA PRO A 999 9.05 -54.50 -23.01
C PRO A 999 9.93 -54.23 -21.77
N LEU A 1000 10.71 -55.25 -21.39
CA LEU A 1000 11.89 -55.07 -20.54
C LEU A 1000 12.96 -54.31 -21.35
N VAL A 1001 13.40 -53.16 -20.84
CA VAL A 1001 14.42 -52.32 -21.48
C VAL A 1001 15.82 -52.74 -21.02
N SER A 1002 15.99 -52.97 -19.72
CA SER A 1002 17.24 -53.46 -19.12
C SER A 1002 16.99 -54.14 -17.77
N GLY A 1003 17.96 -54.92 -17.29
CA GLY A 1003 17.87 -55.67 -16.04
C GLY A 1003 17.30 -57.08 -16.23
N THR A 1004 16.84 -57.70 -15.15
CA THR A 1004 16.32 -59.08 -15.14
C THR A 1004 15.08 -59.20 -14.24
N LEU A 1005 14.04 -59.81 -14.80
CA LEU A 1005 12.89 -60.33 -14.03
C LEU A 1005 12.93 -61.87 -14.05
N SER A 1006 12.21 -62.51 -13.14
CA SER A 1006 12.02 -63.97 -13.07
C SER A 1006 10.59 -64.38 -13.42
N ALA A 1007 9.61 -63.54 -13.08
CA ALA A 1007 8.23 -63.69 -13.46
C ALA A 1007 7.54 -62.32 -13.55
N ILE A 1008 6.37 -62.23 -14.20
CA ILE A 1008 5.59 -61.01 -14.27
C ILE A 1008 4.09 -61.28 -14.31
N ASN A 1009 3.34 -60.51 -13.51
CA ASN A 1009 1.89 -60.37 -13.67
C ASN A 1009 1.56 -59.01 -14.29
N VAL A 1010 0.41 -58.93 -14.95
CA VAL A 1010 -0.08 -57.70 -15.60
C VAL A 1010 -1.49 -57.36 -15.15
N ARG A 1011 -1.77 -56.07 -15.08
CA ARG A 1011 -3.11 -55.53 -14.92
C ARG A 1011 -3.36 -54.51 -16.03
N LEU A 1012 -4.42 -54.69 -16.80
CA LEU A 1012 -4.75 -53.85 -17.96
C LEU A 1012 -5.98 -53.02 -17.64
N GLY A 1013 -5.95 -51.72 -17.97
CA GLY A 1013 -7.08 -50.80 -17.75
C GLY A 1013 -7.56 -50.13 -19.04
N ASP A 1014 -8.83 -50.30 -19.38
CA ASP A 1014 -9.51 -49.65 -20.51
C ASP A 1014 -11.02 -49.61 -20.23
N SER A 1015 -11.72 -48.55 -20.67
CA SER A 1015 -13.14 -48.38 -20.41
C SER A 1015 -14.03 -49.49 -20.99
N ASN A 1016 -13.56 -50.19 -22.03
CA ASN A 1016 -14.31 -51.25 -22.71
C ASN A 1016 -14.04 -52.65 -22.12
N ILE A 1017 -13.20 -52.76 -21.09
CA ILE A 1017 -12.98 -54.03 -20.38
C ILE A 1017 -14.25 -54.43 -19.63
N GLN A 1018 -14.63 -55.71 -19.74
CA GLN A 1018 -15.81 -56.30 -19.12
C GLN A 1018 -15.39 -57.35 -18.07
N ASN A 1019 -16.33 -57.78 -17.23
CA ASN A 1019 -16.06 -58.78 -16.17
C ASN A 1019 -15.55 -60.14 -16.71
N ALA A 1020 -15.94 -60.52 -17.93
CA ALA A 1020 -15.46 -61.74 -18.58
C ALA A 1020 -14.15 -61.57 -19.35
N SER A 1021 -13.57 -60.37 -19.37
CA SER A 1021 -12.33 -60.11 -20.09
C SER A 1021 -11.12 -60.72 -19.37
N ILE A 1022 -10.18 -61.27 -20.14
CA ILE A 1022 -8.90 -61.80 -19.69
C ILE A 1022 -7.73 -61.09 -20.37
N PRO A 1023 -6.59 -60.90 -19.69
CA PRO A 1023 -5.40 -60.34 -20.32
C PRO A 1023 -4.75 -61.37 -21.25
N LEU A 1024 -4.29 -60.92 -22.41
CA LEU A 1024 -3.72 -61.73 -23.49
C LEU A 1024 -2.37 -61.20 -23.91
N GLN A 1025 -1.53 -62.06 -24.46
CA GLN A 1025 -0.21 -61.70 -24.97
C GLN A 1025 0.02 -62.25 -26.39
N ALA A 1026 0.79 -61.55 -27.22
CA ALA A 1026 1.24 -62.02 -28.54
C ALA A 1026 2.78 -61.90 -28.70
N PRO A 1027 3.42 -62.63 -29.63
CA PRO A 1027 4.86 -62.47 -29.92
C PRO A 1027 5.23 -61.10 -30.52
N SER A 1028 4.27 -60.42 -31.15
CA SER A 1028 4.45 -59.13 -31.82
C SER A 1028 3.12 -58.36 -31.88
N ALA A 1029 3.16 -57.06 -32.21
CA ALA A 1029 1.97 -56.22 -32.32
C ALA A 1029 0.90 -56.73 -33.32
N SER A 1030 1.31 -57.41 -34.38
CA SER A 1030 0.42 -58.08 -35.37
C SER A 1030 0.35 -59.60 -35.19
N GLY A 1031 0.82 -60.13 -34.06
CA GLY A 1031 0.87 -61.58 -33.81
C GLY A 1031 -0.47 -62.15 -33.34
N SER A 1032 -0.47 -63.47 -33.11
CA SER A 1032 -1.64 -64.17 -32.53
C SER A 1032 -1.65 -64.00 -31.00
N TYR A 1033 -2.72 -63.40 -30.47
CA TYR A 1033 -2.91 -63.18 -29.03
C TYR A 1033 -3.44 -64.44 -28.35
N VAL A 1034 -2.66 -65.00 -27.42
CA VAL A 1034 -2.94 -66.24 -26.69
C VAL A 1034 -3.33 -65.97 -25.24
N ASN A 1035 -4.13 -66.89 -24.67
CA ASN A 1035 -4.39 -66.94 -23.23
C ASN A 1035 -3.31 -67.78 -22.54
N ILE A 1036 -2.31 -67.09 -21.98
CA ILE A 1036 -1.24 -67.68 -21.17
C ILE A 1036 -1.17 -67.05 -19.76
N LEU A 1037 -1.91 -65.97 -19.53
CA LEU A 1037 -1.94 -65.19 -18.27
C LEU A 1037 -3.05 -65.66 -17.30
N GLY A 1038 -3.71 -66.75 -17.64
CA GLY A 1038 -4.72 -67.45 -16.82
C GLY A 1038 -6.12 -67.38 -17.42
N ASP A 1039 -6.88 -68.47 -17.25
CA ASP A 1039 -8.23 -68.64 -17.79
C ASP A 1039 -9.28 -67.70 -17.18
N ASN A 1040 -8.98 -67.11 -16.03
CA ASN A 1040 -9.79 -66.13 -15.34
C ASN A 1040 -8.93 -64.91 -14.99
N ALA A 1041 -9.56 -63.75 -14.88
CA ALA A 1041 -8.91 -62.52 -14.42
C ALA A 1041 -9.68 -61.90 -13.26
N ALA A 1042 -8.97 -61.27 -12.33
CA ALA A 1042 -9.65 -60.49 -11.28
C ALA A 1042 -10.09 -59.16 -11.88
N TYR A 1043 -11.41 -59.00 -12.08
CA TYR A 1043 -12.02 -57.80 -12.59
C TYR A 1043 -12.30 -56.78 -11.47
N VAL A 1044 -12.01 -55.52 -11.76
CA VAL A 1044 -12.37 -54.38 -10.91
C VAL A 1044 -13.07 -53.35 -11.79
N ALA A 1045 -14.31 -53.00 -11.41
CA ALA A 1045 -15.06 -51.95 -12.09
C ALA A 1045 -14.36 -50.60 -11.93
N GLY A 1046 -14.42 -49.78 -12.98
CA GLY A 1046 -13.79 -48.47 -13.03
C GLY A 1046 -14.44 -47.46 -12.08
N THR A 1047 -13.66 -46.43 -11.77
CA THR A 1047 -14.05 -45.23 -11.04
C THR A 1047 -13.93 -44.00 -11.95
N THR A 1048 -14.19 -42.81 -11.41
CA THR A 1048 -14.02 -41.54 -12.15
C THR A 1048 -12.59 -41.26 -12.58
N THR A 1049 -11.58 -41.83 -11.92
CA THR A 1049 -10.16 -41.58 -12.19
C THR A 1049 -9.41 -42.80 -12.74
N VAL A 1050 -9.97 -44.00 -12.62
CA VAL A 1050 -9.35 -45.26 -13.07
C VAL A 1050 -10.36 -46.06 -13.90
N PRO A 1051 -10.04 -46.50 -15.14
CA PRO A 1051 -10.97 -47.28 -15.94
C PRO A 1051 -11.18 -48.71 -15.40
N ASN A 1052 -12.15 -49.44 -15.99
CA ASN A 1052 -12.31 -50.88 -15.75
C ASN A 1052 -10.96 -51.59 -15.95
N ASN A 1053 -10.61 -52.50 -15.05
CA ASN A 1053 -9.34 -53.21 -15.15
C ASN A 1053 -9.46 -54.69 -14.81
N ILE A 1054 -8.57 -55.47 -15.41
CA ILE A 1054 -8.44 -56.91 -15.21
C ILE A 1054 -7.00 -57.25 -14.85
N GLN A 1055 -6.83 -58.18 -13.92
CA GLN A 1055 -5.53 -58.66 -13.46
C GLN A 1055 -5.30 -60.12 -13.82
N SER A 1056 -4.10 -60.45 -14.31
CA SER A 1056 -3.69 -61.84 -14.55
C SER A 1056 -3.71 -62.69 -13.27
N THR A 1057 -4.07 -63.97 -13.40
CA THR A 1057 -4.03 -64.96 -12.31
C THR A 1057 -2.82 -65.88 -12.42
N THR A 1058 -2.15 -65.91 -13.58
CA THR A 1058 -0.90 -66.64 -13.81
C THR A 1058 0.22 -65.67 -14.14
N ALA A 1059 1.34 -65.80 -13.43
CA ALA A 1059 2.55 -65.04 -13.73
C ALA A 1059 3.31 -65.72 -14.88
N LEU A 1060 3.82 -64.93 -15.83
CA LEU A 1060 4.66 -65.44 -16.91
C LEU A 1060 6.12 -65.43 -16.50
N SER A 1061 6.85 -66.48 -16.87
CA SER A 1061 8.31 -66.48 -16.77
C SER A 1061 8.91 -65.46 -17.75
N THR A 1062 10.17 -65.08 -17.53
CA THR A 1062 10.88 -64.12 -18.40
C THR A 1062 11.01 -64.59 -19.84
N THR A 1063 11.14 -65.89 -20.08
CA THR A 1063 11.24 -66.46 -21.43
C THR A 1063 9.91 -66.45 -22.17
N ASP A 1064 8.79 -66.48 -21.42
CA ASP A 1064 7.45 -66.49 -21.99
C ASP A 1064 6.86 -65.08 -22.14
N TYR A 1065 7.43 -64.07 -21.48
CA TYR A 1065 6.95 -62.69 -21.55
C TYR A 1065 7.49 -61.95 -22.79
N THR A 1066 6.60 -61.48 -23.65
CA THR A 1066 6.95 -60.79 -24.90
C THR A 1066 6.66 -59.29 -24.85
N GLY A 1067 5.83 -58.84 -23.90
CA GLY A 1067 5.45 -57.44 -23.72
C GLY A 1067 4.37 -56.91 -24.65
N PHE A 1068 3.86 -57.68 -25.64
CA PHE A 1068 2.73 -57.24 -26.47
C PHE A 1068 1.42 -57.73 -25.88
N LEU A 1069 0.66 -56.82 -25.26
CA LEU A 1069 -0.49 -57.16 -24.42
C LEU A 1069 -1.78 -56.59 -24.98
N SER A 1070 -2.90 -57.29 -24.79
CA SER A 1070 -4.26 -56.82 -25.08
C SER A 1070 -5.24 -57.58 -24.17
N TYR A 1071 -6.54 -57.42 -24.37
CA TYR A 1071 -7.57 -58.18 -23.67
C TYR A 1071 -8.60 -58.75 -24.66
N GLY A 1072 -9.22 -59.85 -24.27
CA GLY A 1072 -10.31 -60.49 -24.99
C GLY A 1072 -11.12 -61.34 -24.02
N GLN A 1073 -11.92 -62.26 -24.51
CA GLN A 1073 -12.69 -63.20 -23.70
C GLN A 1073 -12.28 -64.63 -24.05
N LYS A 1074 -12.28 -65.51 -23.05
CA LYS A 1074 -12.20 -66.95 -23.31
C LYS A 1074 -13.50 -67.38 -23.98
N ASP A 1075 -13.40 -68.18 -25.05
CA ASP A 1075 -14.60 -68.73 -25.70
C ASP A 1075 -15.38 -69.63 -24.70
N PRO A 1076 -16.62 -69.27 -24.31
CA PRO A 1076 -17.39 -70.05 -23.36
C PRO A 1076 -17.83 -71.41 -23.91
N ASN A 1077 -17.79 -71.60 -25.24
CA ASN A 1077 -18.13 -72.87 -25.89
C ASN A 1077 -16.96 -73.88 -25.87
N LEU A 1078 -15.85 -73.54 -25.21
CA LEU A 1078 -14.70 -74.42 -25.00
C LEU A 1078 -14.57 -74.82 -23.51
N GLY A 1079 -15.69 -75.05 -22.83
CA GLY A 1079 -15.75 -76.00 -21.72
C GLY A 1079 -15.73 -77.41 -22.31
N ILE A 1080 -14.58 -78.09 -22.23
CA ILE A 1080 -14.26 -79.37 -22.90
C ILE A 1080 -14.66 -79.44 -24.37
N SER A 1081 -13.74 -78.99 -25.21
CA SER A 1081 -13.70 -79.29 -26.63
C SER A 1081 -12.23 -79.69 -26.87
N GLU A 1082 -11.83 -80.94 -27.10
CA GLU A 1082 -12.47 -81.99 -27.91
C GLU A 1082 -13.24 -81.45 -29.11
N THR A 1083 -12.72 -80.41 -29.77
CA THR A 1083 -13.14 -80.06 -31.14
C THR A 1083 -12.06 -79.25 -31.88
N VAL A 1084 -10.82 -79.74 -31.87
CA VAL A 1084 -9.91 -79.58 -33.02
C VAL A 1084 -9.49 -80.96 -33.54
N SER A 1085 -10.48 -81.84 -33.69
CA SER A 1085 -10.30 -83.14 -34.37
C SER A 1085 -11.47 -83.52 -35.28
N ASP A 1086 -12.41 -82.61 -35.58
CA ASP A 1086 -13.56 -82.93 -36.44
C ASP A 1086 -13.54 -82.31 -37.86
N LYS A 1087 -12.38 -81.82 -38.32
CA LYS A 1087 -12.18 -81.62 -39.75
C LYS A 1087 -11.20 -82.59 -40.42
N ASN A 1088 -10.48 -83.44 -39.68
CA ASN A 1088 -9.51 -84.39 -40.25
C ASN A 1088 -9.43 -85.78 -39.54
N ASN A 1089 -10.36 -86.15 -38.65
CA ASN A 1089 -10.33 -87.49 -38.05
C ASN A 1089 -10.66 -88.56 -39.10
N ILE A 1090 -9.66 -89.35 -39.46
CA ILE A 1090 -9.85 -90.59 -40.20
C ILE A 1090 -10.70 -91.54 -39.33
N LYS A 1091 -11.82 -92.03 -39.84
CA LYS A 1091 -12.77 -92.93 -39.15
C LYS A 1091 -12.67 -94.35 -39.67
N ALA A 1092 -12.97 -95.35 -38.82
CA ALA A 1092 -13.06 -96.74 -39.23
C ALA A 1092 -14.51 -97.26 -39.18
N TYR A 1093 -15.02 -97.86 -40.26
CA TYR A 1093 -16.41 -98.34 -40.37
C TYR A 1093 -16.59 -99.56 -41.30
N PRO A 1094 -17.60 -100.43 -41.07
CA PRO A 1094 -18.48 -100.44 -39.91
C PRO A 1094 -17.71 -100.81 -38.63
N ASN A 1095 -18.10 -100.27 -37.48
CA ASN A 1095 -17.50 -100.60 -36.21
C ASN A 1095 -18.61 -100.75 -35.15
N PRO A 1096 -18.99 -101.96 -34.73
CA PRO A 1096 -18.26 -103.22 -34.92
C PRO A 1096 -18.26 -103.80 -36.36
N PHE A 1097 -17.16 -104.44 -36.78
CA PHE A 1097 -16.98 -105.09 -38.10
C PHE A 1097 -17.02 -106.62 -38.02
N ALA A 1098 -17.24 -107.30 -39.15
CA ALA A 1098 -17.13 -108.76 -39.26
C ALA A 1098 -15.82 -109.13 -39.99
N ASP A 1099 -15.78 -109.00 -41.31
CA ASP A 1099 -14.61 -109.39 -42.12
C ASP A 1099 -13.79 -108.21 -42.63
N VAL A 1100 -14.40 -107.04 -42.74
CA VAL A 1100 -13.83 -105.86 -43.41
C VAL A 1100 -14.06 -104.61 -42.58
N LEU A 1101 -13.01 -103.82 -42.41
CA LEU A 1101 -13.02 -102.52 -41.75
C LEU A 1101 -12.48 -101.47 -42.71
N ASN A 1102 -13.30 -100.50 -43.09
CA ASN A 1102 -12.90 -99.41 -43.98
C ASN A 1102 -12.34 -98.23 -43.19
N ILE A 1103 -11.41 -97.49 -43.78
CA ILE A 1103 -10.75 -96.30 -43.25
C ILE A 1103 -11.16 -95.12 -44.15
N SER A 1104 -11.75 -94.08 -43.57
CA SER A 1104 -12.45 -93.02 -44.32
C SER A 1104 -11.56 -92.18 -45.23
N ASP A 1105 -10.26 -92.07 -44.93
CA ASP A 1105 -9.24 -91.44 -45.80
C ASP A 1105 -7.86 -92.03 -45.45
N VAL A 1106 -7.08 -92.38 -46.48
CA VAL A 1106 -5.73 -92.95 -46.34
C VAL A 1106 -4.65 -92.12 -47.03
N SER A 1107 -5.02 -90.98 -47.64
CA SER A 1107 -4.13 -90.13 -48.46
C SER A 1107 -2.83 -89.72 -47.74
N ASN A 1108 -2.94 -89.41 -46.44
CA ASN A 1108 -1.82 -88.98 -45.58
C ASN A 1108 -1.31 -90.07 -44.63
N VAL A 1109 -1.83 -91.29 -44.72
CA VAL A 1109 -1.38 -92.44 -43.92
C VAL A 1109 -0.12 -93.03 -44.56
N LYS A 1110 0.87 -93.36 -43.73
CA LYS A 1110 2.11 -94.03 -44.13
C LYS A 1110 2.00 -95.55 -43.97
N SER A 1111 1.42 -96.02 -42.87
CA SER A 1111 1.13 -97.44 -42.63
C SER A 1111 0.04 -97.63 -41.57
N ILE A 1112 -0.60 -98.80 -41.55
CA ILE A 1112 -1.67 -99.14 -40.60
C ILE A 1112 -1.26 -100.38 -39.83
N SER A 1113 -1.33 -100.33 -38.50
CA SER A 1113 -1.11 -101.48 -37.62
C SER A 1113 -2.37 -101.80 -36.82
N VAL A 1114 -2.78 -103.07 -36.79
CA VAL A 1114 -3.86 -103.56 -35.94
C VAL A 1114 -3.26 -104.26 -34.73
N ILE A 1115 -3.67 -103.85 -33.54
CA ILE A 1115 -3.12 -104.27 -32.26
C ILE A 1115 -4.24 -104.89 -31.42
N ASP A 1116 -4.00 -106.02 -30.76
CA ASP A 1116 -4.95 -106.63 -29.84
C ASP A 1116 -4.96 -105.96 -28.45
N ILE A 1117 -5.87 -106.38 -27.57
CA ILE A 1117 -6.01 -105.82 -26.21
C ILE A 1117 -4.78 -106.04 -25.31
N THR A 1118 -3.88 -106.95 -25.67
CA THR A 1118 -2.64 -107.22 -24.92
C THR A 1118 -1.49 -106.33 -25.39
N GLY A 1119 -1.73 -105.49 -26.41
CA GLY A 1119 -0.72 -104.59 -26.99
C GLY A 1119 0.12 -105.23 -28.09
N LYS A 1120 -0.17 -106.47 -28.49
CA LYS A 1120 0.55 -107.17 -29.56
C LYS A 1120 0.00 -106.76 -30.93
N THR A 1121 0.90 -106.39 -31.86
CA THR A 1121 0.51 -106.11 -33.25
C THR A 1121 0.15 -107.42 -33.95
N VAL A 1122 -1.08 -107.53 -34.44
CA VAL A 1122 -1.64 -108.74 -35.07
C VAL A 1122 -1.67 -108.65 -36.59
N LYS A 1123 -1.63 -107.43 -37.17
CA LYS A 1123 -1.53 -107.22 -38.62
C LYS A 1123 -0.96 -105.85 -38.95
N THR A 1124 -0.22 -105.73 -40.04
CA THR A 1124 0.31 -104.45 -40.54
C THR A 1124 0.09 -104.32 -42.05
N PHE A 1125 -0.22 -103.10 -42.49
CA PHE A 1125 -0.38 -102.71 -43.88
C PHE A 1125 0.59 -101.57 -44.19
N ASP A 1126 1.72 -101.90 -44.82
CA ASP A 1126 2.77 -100.93 -45.17
C ASP A 1126 2.41 -100.04 -46.36
N LYS A 1127 1.41 -100.47 -47.15
CA LYS A 1127 0.74 -99.64 -48.17
C LYS A 1127 -0.73 -99.50 -47.75
N PRO A 1128 -1.14 -98.35 -47.22
CA PRO A 1128 -2.48 -98.20 -46.66
C PRO A 1128 -3.53 -98.12 -47.78
N GLU A 1129 -4.53 -98.99 -47.71
CA GLU A 1129 -5.73 -98.97 -48.55
C GLU A 1129 -6.95 -98.61 -47.69
N SER A 1130 -7.98 -98.01 -48.29
CA SER A 1130 -9.20 -97.58 -47.58
C SER A 1130 -10.04 -98.75 -47.06
N THR A 1131 -9.71 -99.99 -47.40
CA THR A 1131 -10.46 -101.19 -47.03
C THR A 1131 -9.51 -102.23 -46.45
N LEU A 1132 -9.67 -102.55 -45.16
CA LEU A 1132 -8.84 -103.52 -44.46
C LEU A 1132 -9.59 -104.85 -44.33
N HIS A 1133 -9.07 -105.90 -44.96
CA HIS A 1133 -9.59 -107.26 -44.80
C HIS A 1133 -8.97 -107.89 -43.54
N LEU A 1134 -9.82 -108.17 -42.54
CA LEU A 1134 -9.45 -108.61 -41.20
C LEU A 1134 -10.24 -109.85 -40.75
N ARG A 1135 -10.70 -110.68 -41.69
CA ARG A 1135 -11.54 -111.87 -41.46
C ARG A 1135 -10.88 -112.93 -40.57
N GLU A 1136 -9.55 -112.96 -40.54
CA GLU A 1136 -8.73 -113.91 -39.79
C GLU A 1136 -8.54 -113.56 -38.31
N LEU A 1137 -8.96 -112.35 -37.87
CA LEU A 1137 -8.90 -111.98 -36.46
C LEU A 1137 -10.01 -112.69 -35.63
N ASN A 1138 -9.79 -112.92 -34.35
CA ASN A 1138 -10.85 -113.45 -33.47
C ASN A 1138 -11.83 -112.35 -33.06
N ALA A 1139 -13.05 -112.70 -32.63
CA ALA A 1139 -13.99 -111.72 -32.08
C ALA A 1139 -13.38 -111.04 -30.85
N GLY A 1140 -13.43 -109.72 -30.78
CA GLY A 1140 -12.73 -108.97 -29.75
C GLY A 1140 -12.44 -107.51 -30.10
N MET A 1141 -11.84 -106.81 -29.16
CA MET A 1141 -11.48 -105.41 -29.30
C MET A 1141 -10.05 -105.28 -29.84
N TYR A 1142 -9.87 -104.41 -30.82
CA TYR A 1142 -8.60 -104.11 -31.45
C TYR A 1142 -8.38 -102.60 -31.48
N LEU A 1143 -7.11 -102.18 -31.51
CA LEU A 1143 -6.68 -100.82 -31.75
C LEU A 1143 -6.04 -100.75 -33.14
N VAL A 1144 -6.64 -99.99 -34.04
CA VAL A 1144 -6.11 -99.71 -35.38
C VAL A 1144 -5.31 -98.42 -35.30
N VAL A 1145 -4.00 -98.53 -35.36
CA VAL A 1145 -3.06 -97.42 -35.29
C VAL A 1145 -2.65 -97.02 -36.70
N LEU A 1146 -3.02 -95.82 -37.11
CA LEU A 1146 -2.59 -95.16 -38.33
C LEU A 1146 -1.30 -94.38 -38.04
N ASN A 1147 -0.21 -94.74 -38.69
CA ASN A 1147 1.02 -93.95 -38.66
C ASN A 1147 0.99 -92.98 -39.85
N MET A 1148 1.03 -91.69 -39.60
CA MET A 1148 0.89 -90.65 -40.62
C MET A 1148 2.24 -90.31 -41.27
N LYS A 1149 2.22 -89.73 -42.47
CA LYS A 1149 3.44 -89.32 -43.19
C LYS A 1149 4.20 -88.18 -42.50
N ASP A 1150 3.51 -87.35 -41.71
CA ASP A 1150 4.09 -86.24 -40.93
C ASP A 1150 4.72 -86.67 -39.59
N GLY A 1151 4.69 -87.98 -39.29
CA GLY A 1151 5.24 -88.56 -38.05
C GLY A 1151 4.25 -88.67 -36.90
N SER A 1152 3.04 -88.12 -37.03
CA SER A 1152 1.97 -88.29 -36.03
C SER A 1152 1.34 -89.70 -36.07
N ARG A 1153 0.65 -90.10 -34.99
CA ARG A 1153 -0.07 -91.37 -34.91
C ARG A 1153 -1.52 -91.14 -34.48
N GLN A 1154 -2.46 -91.80 -35.15
CA GLN A 1154 -3.87 -91.79 -34.79
C GLN A 1154 -4.33 -93.22 -34.46
N THR A 1155 -4.97 -93.42 -33.32
CA THR A 1155 -5.43 -94.75 -32.89
C THR A 1155 -6.95 -94.80 -32.88
N ILE A 1156 -7.52 -95.78 -33.58
CA ILE A 1156 -8.96 -96.00 -33.71
C ILE A 1156 -9.30 -97.33 -33.05
N LYS A 1157 -10.21 -97.31 -32.07
CA LYS A 1157 -10.75 -98.52 -31.46
C LYS A 1157 -11.69 -99.22 -32.45
N ALA A 1158 -11.46 -100.49 -32.75
CA ALA A 1158 -12.30 -101.31 -33.61
C ALA A 1158 -12.77 -102.58 -32.87
N ILE A 1159 -14.02 -102.97 -33.04
CA ILE A 1159 -14.60 -104.17 -32.40
C ILE A 1159 -14.93 -105.15 -33.51
N LYS A 1160 -14.37 -106.35 -33.45
CA LYS A 1160 -14.75 -107.46 -34.32
C LYS A 1160 -15.87 -108.26 -33.66
N LYS A 1161 -16.98 -108.45 -34.38
CA LYS A 1161 -18.11 -109.29 -33.96
C LYS A 1161 -17.78 -110.77 -34.05
#